data_AF-A0A3M9Y3Z0-F1
#
_entry.id   AF-A0A3M9Y3Z0-F1
#
_cell.length_a   1.000
_cell.length_b   1.000
_cell.length_c   1.000
_cell.angle_alpha   90.00
_cell.angle_beta   90.00
_cell.angle_gamma   90.00
#
_symmetry.space_group_name_H-M   'P 1'
#
loop_
_entity.id
_entity.type
_entity.pdbx_description
1 polymer ?
#
loop_
_entity_poly.entity_id
_entity_poly.type
_entity_poly.pdbx_seq_one_letter_code
_entity_poly.pdbx_strand_id
1 'polypeptide(L)'
;MAIAMGWQKPDNVAGSSAPAIMVGLFVASGGLLFGYDTGTINGILAMEAFRRDFTTVPQGADGRYIITAAQSSIIVAILSAGTALGALLSAPAGDTIGRRMSLLVSVGVFSFGGIFQVCAHNIDMLLVGRFFAGVGVGAISVLVPLYQSEMAPKWIRGTLVCAYQFSITLGLLWASSVNMLTQHMQSPAAYRIPLGIQLVWAVVLAAGLLVLPETPRYLVKSGKQEAAGLSLSRLRRLDITHPALQDELREIVANHEYELTLGPDSYLELFTGHPHLGRRTLTGCGLQMLQQLTGINFIMYYSTTFFDGVNVDDPYLKSLILHIINVCSTIPGLLVIETWGRRKLLIVGAIGMAICQLLIASFSAAAGAHLRQASQIILIVFCAINIFFFAASWGPVTWVVTSEIYPLKIRAKAMSVSTFANWLLNFAIAYGTPFMVTDEPGSDNIGPKIFFLWGAFCIIALLFVWCMVYETSKVSLEQIDEMYERIDYAWNSTRFEPSWSFQQLLTEGCLGRDTQRGEQVKNQKKYHAQPSMSRLEDLDEEVLAIVLRSGLINLNNPGTQYEVSHAIDMALGLAGDEQINIAIMRSVQGQVAASASTSAPTTMPPATEKGAEQPAWIGEAERKRILAHLEAEAGSVDEADDGRGCDTDTLCSICLEVMEPEKQIKLPCGHVWCKKCLCRHLASGLGPGAAWPPKCCDPLATSTIAWLDMPDVLRLWLQAQQQNETPVGEQVHCARPGCGEFIPARLTEQTDATCLVCGENTCRACRRVSHPGRPCTADAEDEMLKDLMDEKGWSSCPQCSRIIELTAGCNHVTYVHSGCFSSGGFIMKLNAWGHFC
;
A
#
# COMPACT_ATOMS: atom_id res chain seq x y z
N MET A 1 10.37 -1.79 24.56
CA MET A 1 10.93 -2.20 23.25
C MET A 1 9.86 -2.58 22.24
N ALA A 2 8.96 -3.54 22.48
CA ALA A 2 7.90 -3.91 21.52
C ALA A 2 7.03 -2.72 21.02
N ILE A 3 6.70 -1.77 21.91
CA ILE A 3 5.95 -0.54 21.59
C ILE A 3 6.76 0.42 20.69
N ALA A 4 8.08 0.51 20.89
CA ALA A 4 8.97 1.36 20.06
C ALA A 4 9.28 0.74 18.69
N MET A 5 8.96 -0.54 18.50
CA MET A 5 9.28 -1.33 17.30
C MET A 5 8.07 -1.55 16.37
N GLY A 6 6.92 -0.93 16.66
CA GLY A 6 5.72 -1.05 15.83
C GLY A 6 4.91 -2.33 16.02
N TRP A 7 5.22 -3.15 17.03
CA TRP A 7 4.39 -4.31 17.41
C TRP A 7 3.22 -3.88 18.31
N GLN A 8 2.39 -2.96 17.81
CA GLN A 8 1.12 -2.64 18.44
C GLN A 8 0.00 -3.25 17.61
N LYS A 9 -0.74 -4.16 18.23
CA LYS A 9 -2.05 -4.56 17.72
C LYS A 9 -2.90 -3.28 17.69
N PRO A 10 -3.42 -2.87 16.53
CA PRO A 10 -4.25 -1.66 16.49
C PRO A 10 -5.55 -1.91 17.25
N ASP A 11 -5.99 -0.90 18.02
CA ASP A 11 -7.09 -1.00 18.98
C ASP A 11 -8.43 -1.38 18.33
N ASN A 12 -8.56 -1.15 17.02
CA ASN A 12 -9.72 -1.47 16.20
C ASN A 12 -9.83 -2.95 15.79
N VAL A 13 -8.84 -3.81 16.08
CA VAL A 13 -8.89 -5.22 15.70
C VAL A 13 -9.50 -6.04 16.83
N ALA A 14 -10.72 -6.57 16.63
CA ALA A 14 -11.37 -7.45 17.60
C ALA A 14 -10.64 -8.80 17.75
N GLY A 15 -10.77 -9.43 18.93
CA GLY A 15 -10.22 -10.77 19.20
C GLY A 15 -8.74 -10.80 19.60
N SER A 16 -8.18 -11.99 19.77
CA SER A 16 -6.76 -12.18 20.11
C SER A 16 -5.97 -12.55 18.87
N SER A 17 -4.84 -11.87 18.64
CA SER A 17 -3.87 -12.23 17.59
C SER A 17 -2.90 -13.32 18.02
N ALA A 18 -2.92 -13.71 19.31
CA ALA A 18 -1.95 -14.65 19.88
C ALA A 18 -1.99 -16.04 19.22
N PRO A 19 -3.15 -16.66 18.92
CA PRO A 19 -3.18 -17.94 18.22
C PRO A 19 -2.53 -17.84 16.84
N ALA A 20 -2.88 -16.84 16.03
CA ALA A 20 -2.29 -16.64 14.71
C ALA A 20 -0.76 -16.44 14.76
N ILE A 21 -0.25 -15.71 15.76
CA ILE A 21 1.20 -15.54 15.98
C ILE A 21 1.87 -16.86 16.36
N MET A 22 1.29 -17.62 17.30
CA MET A 22 1.83 -18.93 17.69
C MET A 22 1.84 -19.93 16.54
N VAL A 23 0.76 -19.96 15.74
CA VAL A 23 0.67 -20.78 14.53
C VAL A 23 1.75 -20.36 13.52
N GLY A 24 1.89 -19.05 13.27
CA GLY A 24 2.91 -18.51 12.38
C GLY A 24 4.33 -18.87 12.82
N LEU A 25 4.66 -18.71 14.11
CA LEU A 25 5.96 -19.06 14.68
C LEU A 25 6.22 -20.57 14.66
N PHE A 26 5.22 -21.39 14.92
CA PHE A 26 5.37 -22.83 14.83
C PHE A 26 5.63 -23.27 13.39
N VAL A 27 4.88 -22.78 12.41
CA VAL A 27 5.10 -23.14 11.00
C VAL A 27 6.44 -22.62 10.49
N ALA A 28 6.96 -21.53 11.06
CA ALA A 28 8.33 -21.06 10.80
C ALA A 28 9.39 -22.12 11.09
N SER A 29 9.14 -23.07 12.01
CA SER A 29 10.04 -24.18 12.32
C SER A 29 10.34 -25.08 11.11
N GLY A 30 9.57 -25.02 10.03
CA GLY A 30 9.95 -25.64 8.76
C GLY A 30 11.27 -25.11 8.19
N GLY A 31 11.67 -23.89 8.56
CA GLY A 31 12.99 -23.35 8.28
C GLY A 31 14.11 -24.13 8.95
N LEU A 32 13.86 -24.77 10.12
CA LEU A 32 14.86 -25.60 10.78
C LEU A 32 15.28 -26.79 9.91
N LEU A 33 14.35 -27.42 9.19
CA LEU A 33 14.66 -28.56 8.31
C LEU A 33 15.63 -28.15 7.20
N PHE A 34 15.33 -27.01 6.56
CA PHE A 34 16.20 -26.45 5.55
C PHE A 34 17.58 -26.08 6.11
N GLY A 35 17.61 -25.31 7.21
CA GLY A 35 18.87 -24.90 7.84
C GLY A 35 19.71 -26.07 8.35
N TYR A 36 19.06 -27.09 8.90
CA TYR A 36 19.72 -28.26 9.46
C TYR A 36 20.37 -29.11 8.36
N ASP A 37 19.69 -29.44 7.26
CA ASP A 37 20.33 -30.19 6.16
C ASP A 37 21.52 -29.40 5.57
N THR A 38 21.33 -28.10 5.34
CA THR A 38 22.36 -27.19 4.82
C THR A 38 23.60 -27.12 5.71
N GLY A 39 23.43 -27.03 7.03
CA GLY A 39 24.55 -26.97 7.97
C GLY A 39 25.19 -28.33 8.23
N THR A 40 24.42 -29.40 8.11
CA THR A 40 24.89 -30.76 8.42
C THR A 40 25.94 -31.20 7.40
N ILE A 41 25.69 -30.96 6.11
CA ILE A 41 26.60 -31.40 5.05
C ILE A 41 27.98 -30.72 5.11
N ASN A 42 28.05 -29.45 5.54
CA ASN A 42 29.29 -28.69 5.69
C ASN A 42 30.29 -29.40 6.63
N GLY A 43 29.82 -29.86 7.79
CA GLY A 43 30.68 -30.60 8.72
C GLY A 43 30.96 -32.04 8.26
N ILE A 44 29.95 -32.75 7.73
CA ILE A 44 30.10 -34.15 7.31
C ILE A 44 31.19 -34.31 6.23
N LEU A 45 31.26 -33.40 5.24
CA LEU A 45 32.29 -33.44 4.19
C LEU A 45 33.72 -33.30 4.75
N ALA A 46 33.88 -32.70 5.92
CA ALA A 46 35.15 -32.55 6.61
C ALA A 46 35.47 -33.71 7.57
N MET A 47 34.54 -34.64 7.84
CA MET A 47 34.74 -35.73 8.79
C MET A 47 35.61 -36.85 8.20
N GLU A 48 36.61 -37.31 8.95
CA GLU A 48 37.50 -38.39 8.52
C GLU A 48 36.75 -39.71 8.25
N ALA A 49 35.79 -40.07 9.12
CA ALA A 49 34.99 -41.28 8.97
C ALA A 49 34.16 -41.28 7.67
N PHE A 50 33.60 -40.12 7.30
CA PHE A 50 32.86 -39.97 6.04
C PHE A 50 33.79 -40.09 4.83
N ARG A 51 34.93 -39.38 4.86
CA ARG A 51 35.93 -39.45 3.78
C ARG A 51 36.46 -40.87 3.58
N ARG A 52 36.68 -41.62 4.67
CA ARG A 52 37.12 -43.03 4.62
C ARG A 52 36.08 -43.94 3.97
N ASP A 53 34.82 -43.82 4.38
CA ASP A 53 33.77 -44.76 3.97
C ASP A 53 33.25 -44.48 2.55
N PHE A 54 33.35 -43.24 2.04
CA PHE A 54 32.77 -42.82 0.75
C PHE A 54 33.79 -42.41 -0.33
N THR A 55 35.10 -42.44 -0.05
CA THR A 55 36.10 -42.11 -1.09
C THR A 55 36.13 -43.17 -2.21
N THR A 56 36.39 -42.72 -3.44
CA THR A 56 36.63 -43.59 -4.60
C THR A 56 38.09 -43.57 -5.07
N VAL A 57 38.95 -42.79 -4.42
CA VAL A 57 40.36 -42.60 -4.79
C VAL A 57 41.24 -43.08 -3.63
N PRO A 58 42.36 -43.79 -3.88
CA PRO A 58 43.32 -44.14 -2.83
C PRO A 58 43.88 -42.88 -2.14
N GLN A 59 44.39 -43.06 -0.91
CA GLN A 59 44.94 -41.99 -0.06
C GLN A 59 45.80 -40.99 -0.85
N GLY A 60 45.57 -39.70 -0.62
CA GLY A 60 46.44 -38.65 -1.16
C GLY A 60 47.87 -38.76 -0.61
N ALA A 61 48.80 -38.00 -1.17
CA ALA A 61 50.22 -38.02 -0.79
C ALA A 61 50.49 -37.79 0.71
N ASP A 62 49.54 -37.18 1.43
CA ASP A 62 49.60 -36.89 2.88
C ASP A 62 48.96 -38.00 3.76
N GLY A 63 48.53 -39.12 3.20
CA GLY A 63 47.89 -40.23 3.92
C GLY A 63 46.43 -39.99 4.33
N ARG A 64 45.84 -38.84 3.97
CA ARG A 64 44.43 -38.51 4.22
C ARG A 64 43.51 -39.07 3.11
N TYR A 65 42.32 -39.52 3.49
CA TYR A 65 41.26 -39.85 2.53
C TYR A 65 40.68 -38.55 1.95
N ILE A 66 40.58 -38.46 0.63
CA ILE A 66 40.12 -37.26 -0.07
C ILE A 66 38.81 -37.58 -0.79
N ILE A 67 37.83 -36.69 -0.66
CA ILE A 67 36.63 -36.65 -1.51
C ILE A 67 36.96 -35.67 -2.64
N THR A 68 36.82 -36.10 -3.89
CA THR A 68 37.16 -35.23 -5.04
C THR A 68 36.24 -34.02 -5.14
N ALA A 69 36.68 -32.96 -5.83
CA ALA A 69 35.83 -31.79 -6.09
C ALA A 69 34.54 -32.18 -6.83
N ALA A 70 34.61 -33.15 -7.75
CA ALA A 70 33.44 -33.68 -8.44
C ALA A 70 32.45 -34.39 -7.51
N GLN A 71 32.94 -35.12 -6.50
CA GLN A 71 32.07 -35.81 -5.54
C GLN A 71 31.45 -34.86 -4.52
N SER A 72 32.25 -33.96 -3.95
CA SER A 72 31.76 -32.97 -2.99
C SER A 72 30.73 -32.03 -3.64
N SER A 73 31.02 -31.54 -4.86
CA SER A 73 30.10 -30.69 -5.62
C SER A 73 28.76 -31.37 -5.89
N ILE A 74 28.74 -32.62 -6.37
CA ILE A 74 27.47 -33.31 -6.65
C ILE A 74 26.70 -33.66 -5.37
N ILE A 75 27.38 -34.05 -4.29
CA ILE A 75 26.75 -34.35 -2.99
C ILE A 75 26.03 -33.12 -2.45
N VAL A 76 26.64 -31.94 -2.54
CA VAL A 76 26.01 -30.70 -2.08
C VAL A 76 24.93 -30.23 -3.07
N ALA A 77 25.24 -30.19 -4.36
CA ALA A 77 24.37 -29.59 -5.37
C ALA A 77 23.09 -30.40 -5.61
N ILE A 78 23.10 -31.73 -5.52
CA ILE A 78 21.92 -32.55 -5.84
C ILE A 78 20.69 -32.22 -4.98
N LEU A 79 20.91 -31.78 -3.74
CA LEU A 79 19.86 -31.25 -2.88
C LEU A 79 19.16 -30.06 -3.56
N SER A 80 19.94 -29.11 -4.08
CA SER A 80 19.43 -27.91 -4.76
C SER A 80 18.68 -28.22 -6.05
N ALA A 81 19.05 -29.30 -6.76
CA ALA A 81 18.25 -29.79 -7.90
C ALA A 81 16.89 -30.31 -7.43
N GLY A 82 16.87 -31.07 -6.33
CA GLY A 82 15.63 -31.52 -5.68
C GLY A 82 14.77 -30.36 -5.21
N THR A 83 15.36 -29.35 -4.54
CA THR A 83 14.61 -28.18 -4.05
C THR A 83 14.04 -27.34 -5.18
N ALA A 84 14.74 -27.20 -6.31
CA ALA A 84 14.20 -26.56 -7.50
C ALA A 84 12.93 -27.27 -8.01
N LEU A 85 12.97 -28.60 -8.12
CA LEU A 85 11.79 -29.39 -8.50
C LEU A 85 10.66 -29.26 -7.46
N GLY A 86 10.99 -29.38 -6.17
CA GLY A 86 10.02 -29.23 -5.08
C GLY A 86 9.34 -27.86 -5.07
N ALA A 87 10.09 -26.79 -5.35
CA ALA A 87 9.56 -25.44 -5.48
C ALA A 87 8.53 -25.33 -6.61
N LEU A 88 8.77 -25.92 -7.79
CA LEU A 88 7.81 -25.93 -8.89
C LEU A 88 6.53 -26.73 -8.58
N LEU A 89 6.68 -27.87 -7.91
CA LEU A 89 5.54 -28.74 -7.54
C LEU A 89 4.69 -28.17 -6.39
N SER A 90 5.25 -27.24 -5.61
CA SER A 90 4.59 -26.68 -4.42
C SER A 90 3.31 -25.88 -4.72
N ALA A 91 3.29 -25.08 -5.78
CA ALA A 91 2.13 -24.26 -6.16
C ALA A 91 0.91 -25.12 -6.54
N PRO A 92 1.01 -26.07 -7.51
CA PRO A 92 -0.13 -26.92 -7.86
C PRO A 92 -0.56 -27.82 -6.71
N ALA A 93 0.38 -28.32 -5.89
CA ALA A 93 0.02 -29.08 -4.69
C ALA A 93 -0.76 -28.21 -3.69
N GLY A 94 -0.23 -27.03 -3.35
CA GLY A 94 -0.85 -26.11 -2.39
C GLY A 94 -2.24 -25.63 -2.79
N ASP A 95 -2.48 -25.47 -4.10
CA ASP A 95 -3.78 -25.06 -4.64
C ASP A 95 -4.79 -26.21 -4.77
N THR A 96 -4.36 -27.46 -4.91
CA THR A 96 -5.27 -28.61 -5.08
C THR A 96 -5.63 -29.27 -3.75
N ILE A 97 -4.64 -29.69 -2.96
CA ILE A 97 -4.84 -30.46 -1.73
C ILE A 97 -4.83 -29.60 -0.45
N GLY A 98 -4.46 -28.32 -0.57
CA GLY A 98 -4.38 -27.37 0.55
C GLY A 98 -2.97 -27.14 1.05
N ARG A 99 -2.75 -26.05 1.79
CA ARG A 99 -1.41 -25.64 2.25
C ARG A 99 -0.91 -26.56 3.35
N ARG A 100 -1.76 -26.87 4.34
CA ARG A 100 -1.43 -27.77 5.46
C ARG A 100 -1.11 -29.17 4.97
N MET A 101 -1.97 -29.75 4.12
CA MET A 101 -1.76 -31.11 3.62
C MET A 101 -0.53 -31.20 2.70
N SER A 102 -0.30 -30.19 1.87
CA SER A 102 0.92 -30.11 1.05
C SER A 102 2.19 -30.06 1.91
N LEU A 103 2.16 -29.32 3.03
CA LEU A 103 3.28 -29.31 3.98
C LEU A 103 3.51 -30.69 4.60
N LEU A 104 2.46 -31.40 5.01
CA LEU A 104 2.58 -32.77 5.54
C LEU A 104 3.20 -33.74 4.52
N VAL A 105 2.74 -33.71 3.27
CA VAL A 105 3.30 -34.54 2.19
C VAL A 105 4.78 -34.18 1.96
N SER A 106 5.11 -32.89 1.96
CA SER A 106 6.49 -32.41 1.76
C SER A 106 7.42 -32.88 2.88
N VAL A 107 6.95 -32.85 4.13
CA VAL A 107 7.70 -33.40 5.28
C VAL A 107 7.87 -34.90 5.16
N GLY A 108 6.86 -35.63 4.68
CA GLY A 108 6.97 -37.07 4.42
C GLY A 108 8.03 -37.39 3.35
N VAL A 109 8.05 -36.63 2.25
CA VAL A 109 9.09 -36.77 1.20
C VAL A 109 10.48 -36.42 1.74
N PHE A 110 10.58 -35.39 2.59
CA PHE A 110 11.83 -35.06 3.28
C PHE A 110 12.29 -36.21 4.19
N SER A 111 11.41 -36.77 5.01
CA SER A 111 11.73 -37.89 5.91
C SER A 111 12.15 -39.13 5.13
N PHE A 112 11.50 -39.42 4.01
CA PHE A 112 11.91 -40.50 3.10
C PHE A 112 13.35 -40.30 2.61
N GLY A 113 13.67 -39.09 2.13
CA GLY A 113 15.04 -38.74 1.73
C GLY A 113 16.05 -38.86 2.88
N GLY A 114 15.70 -38.35 4.07
CA GLY A 114 16.54 -38.41 5.26
C GLY A 114 16.85 -39.84 5.73
N ILE A 115 15.87 -40.75 5.66
CA ILE A 115 16.07 -42.18 5.98
C ILE A 115 17.08 -42.80 5.00
N PHE A 116 16.94 -42.52 3.70
CA PHE A 116 17.90 -42.98 2.68
C PHE A 116 19.32 -42.47 2.94
N GLN A 117 19.47 -41.21 3.36
CA GLN A 117 20.78 -40.65 3.72
C GLN A 117 21.40 -41.36 4.93
N VAL A 118 20.63 -41.65 5.99
CA VAL A 118 21.12 -42.36 7.18
C VAL A 118 21.53 -43.80 6.86
N CYS A 119 20.77 -44.46 5.99
CA CYS A 119 21.03 -45.83 5.55
C CYS A 119 22.08 -45.94 4.43
N ALA A 120 22.65 -44.82 3.98
CA ALA A 120 23.58 -44.84 2.85
C ALA A 120 24.88 -45.58 3.18
N HIS A 121 25.31 -46.41 2.21
CA HIS A 121 26.59 -47.14 2.22
C HIS A 121 27.47 -46.82 1.00
N ASN A 122 26.93 -46.06 0.04
CA ASN A 122 27.63 -45.60 -1.15
C ASN A 122 27.12 -44.20 -1.54
N ILE A 123 27.87 -43.50 -2.38
CA ILE A 123 27.53 -42.14 -2.80
C ILE A 123 26.17 -42.13 -3.52
N ASP A 124 25.89 -43.10 -4.39
CA ASP A 124 24.65 -43.10 -5.19
C ASP A 124 23.39 -43.12 -4.31
N MET A 125 23.34 -43.95 -3.28
CA MET A 125 22.23 -43.99 -2.32
C MET A 125 22.12 -42.69 -1.53
N LEU A 126 23.26 -42.08 -1.16
CA LEU A 126 23.30 -40.77 -0.53
C LEU A 126 22.71 -39.69 -1.46
N LEU A 127 23.08 -39.70 -2.75
CA LEU A 127 22.57 -38.76 -3.75
C LEU A 127 21.06 -38.89 -3.94
N VAL A 128 20.53 -40.13 -4.03
CA VAL A 128 19.08 -40.37 -4.10
C VAL A 128 18.38 -39.82 -2.86
N GLY A 129 18.91 -40.12 -1.66
CA GLY A 129 18.35 -39.59 -0.41
C GLY A 129 18.35 -38.06 -0.36
N ARG A 130 19.45 -37.43 -0.78
CA ARG A 130 19.58 -35.97 -0.84
C ARG A 130 18.65 -35.35 -1.87
N PHE A 131 18.46 -35.96 -3.04
CA PHE A 131 17.50 -35.48 -4.03
C PHE A 131 16.08 -35.42 -3.48
N PHE A 132 15.59 -36.50 -2.86
CA PHE A 132 14.24 -36.53 -2.28
C PHE A 132 14.11 -35.61 -1.06
N ALA A 133 15.13 -35.53 -0.21
CA ALA A 133 15.16 -34.53 0.86
C ALA A 133 15.06 -33.11 0.30
N GLY A 134 15.75 -32.83 -0.81
CA GLY A 134 15.67 -31.59 -1.55
C GLY A 134 14.25 -31.28 -2.04
N VAL A 135 13.55 -32.25 -2.66
CA VAL A 135 12.16 -32.07 -3.10
C VAL A 135 11.25 -31.65 -1.94
N GLY A 136 11.41 -32.29 -0.77
CA GLY A 136 10.68 -31.90 0.44
C GLY A 136 11.00 -30.48 0.91
N VAL A 137 12.29 -30.14 1.04
CA VAL A 137 12.74 -28.79 1.47
C VAL A 137 12.29 -27.71 0.49
N GLY A 138 12.36 -27.97 -0.82
CA GLY A 138 11.93 -27.03 -1.87
C GLY A 138 10.45 -26.69 -1.73
N ALA A 139 9.61 -27.70 -1.54
CA ALA A 139 8.18 -27.48 -1.33
C ALA A 139 7.89 -26.74 -0.02
N ILE A 140 8.58 -27.10 1.08
CA ILE A 140 8.49 -26.40 2.37
C ILE A 140 8.87 -24.92 2.22
N SER A 141 9.91 -24.60 1.44
CA SER A 141 10.40 -23.24 1.26
C SER A 141 9.42 -22.28 0.56
N VAL A 142 8.46 -22.82 -0.20
CA VAL A 142 7.37 -22.03 -0.79
C VAL A 142 6.14 -22.04 0.13
N LEU A 143 5.77 -23.21 0.65
CA LEU A 143 4.53 -23.41 1.39
C LEU A 143 4.55 -22.78 2.78
N VAL A 144 5.70 -22.74 3.47
CA VAL A 144 5.80 -22.14 4.82
C VAL A 144 5.56 -20.64 4.77
N PRO A 145 6.30 -19.84 3.98
CA PRO A 145 6.03 -18.40 3.88
C PRO A 145 4.62 -18.11 3.34
N LEU A 146 4.11 -18.92 2.42
CA LEU A 146 2.75 -18.79 1.91
C LEU A 146 1.71 -18.99 3.03
N TYR A 147 1.80 -20.10 3.78
CA TYR A 147 0.93 -20.38 4.91
C TYR A 147 1.01 -19.27 5.96
N GLN A 148 2.21 -18.80 6.31
CA GLN A 148 2.39 -17.69 7.25
C GLN A 148 1.75 -16.40 6.73
N SER A 149 1.94 -16.04 5.46
CA SER A 149 1.39 -14.82 4.87
C SER A 149 -0.16 -14.83 4.85
N GLU A 150 -0.76 -16.01 4.69
CA GLU A 150 -2.22 -16.20 4.70
C GLU A 150 -2.79 -16.20 6.14
N MET A 151 -2.04 -16.65 7.15
CA MET A 151 -2.49 -16.75 8.56
C MET A 151 -2.18 -15.51 9.39
N ALA A 152 -1.12 -14.79 9.02
CA ALA A 152 -0.61 -13.67 9.79
C ALA A 152 -1.59 -12.49 9.81
N PRO A 153 -1.76 -11.85 10.98
CA PRO A 153 -2.39 -10.52 11.05
C PRO A 153 -1.63 -9.52 10.18
N LYS A 154 -2.36 -8.61 9.50
CA LYS A 154 -1.79 -7.63 8.55
C LYS A 154 -0.60 -6.84 9.14
N TRP A 155 -0.65 -6.47 10.43
CA TRP A 155 0.35 -5.61 11.10
C TRP A 155 1.66 -6.29 11.53
N ILE A 156 1.72 -7.63 11.62
CA ILE A 156 2.94 -8.38 12.03
C ILE A 156 3.38 -9.39 10.95
N ARG A 157 2.80 -9.32 9.75
CA ARG A 157 3.04 -10.29 8.67
C ARG A 157 4.51 -10.39 8.29
N GLY A 158 5.19 -9.26 8.05
CA GLY A 158 6.60 -9.26 7.66
C GLY A 158 7.49 -9.89 8.72
N THR A 159 7.28 -9.53 9.99
CA THR A 159 7.97 -10.13 11.14
C THR A 159 7.75 -11.65 11.24
N LEU A 160 6.53 -12.15 11.02
CA LEU A 160 6.26 -13.59 11.06
C LEU A 160 6.96 -14.34 9.91
N VAL A 161 7.00 -13.77 8.71
CA VAL A 161 7.75 -14.35 7.58
C VAL A 161 9.26 -14.31 7.87
N CYS A 162 9.79 -13.26 8.49
CA CYS A 162 11.19 -13.24 8.93
C CYS A 162 11.53 -14.34 9.96
N ALA A 163 10.56 -14.79 10.77
CA ALA A 163 10.78 -15.88 11.71
C ALA A 163 11.14 -17.20 10.99
N TYR A 164 10.73 -17.38 9.73
CA TYR A 164 11.17 -18.50 8.90
C TYR A 164 12.69 -18.45 8.69
N GLN A 165 13.25 -17.30 8.32
CA GLN A 165 14.69 -17.12 8.19
C GLN A 165 15.43 -17.31 9.51
N PHE A 166 14.88 -16.80 10.62
CA PHE A 166 15.44 -17.03 11.95
C PHE A 166 15.49 -18.53 12.30
N SER A 167 14.46 -19.28 11.91
CA SER A 167 14.44 -20.74 12.08
C SER A 167 15.49 -21.44 11.21
N ILE A 168 15.75 -20.95 9.98
CA ILE A 168 16.85 -21.45 9.15
C ILE A 168 18.21 -21.26 9.84
N THR A 169 18.46 -20.09 10.42
CA THR A 169 19.75 -19.83 11.08
C THR A 169 19.93 -20.65 12.35
N LEU A 170 18.85 -20.91 13.11
CA LEU A 170 18.88 -21.85 14.22
C LEU A 170 19.16 -23.29 13.77
N GLY A 171 18.60 -23.72 12.64
CA GLY A 171 18.85 -25.04 12.07
C GLY A 171 20.33 -25.23 11.72
N LEU A 172 20.93 -24.21 11.08
CA LEU A 172 22.37 -24.16 10.76
C LEU A 172 23.23 -24.27 12.04
N LEU A 173 22.89 -23.50 13.08
CA LEU A 173 23.61 -23.53 14.36
C LEU A 173 23.55 -24.90 15.04
N TRP A 174 22.37 -25.52 15.09
CA TRP A 174 22.22 -26.86 15.66
C TRP A 174 22.96 -27.93 14.87
N ALA A 175 22.91 -27.88 13.53
CA ALA A 175 23.66 -28.81 12.70
C ALA A 175 25.18 -28.70 12.95
N SER A 176 25.73 -27.49 12.96
CA SER A 176 27.15 -27.28 13.21
C SER A 176 27.55 -27.64 14.65
N SER A 177 26.66 -27.47 15.63
CA SER A 177 26.87 -27.94 17.00
C SER A 177 26.96 -29.47 17.07
N VAL A 178 26.04 -30.18 16.41
CA VAL A 178 26.05 -31.65 16.36
C VAL A 178 27.29 -32.16 15.62
N ASN A 179 27.68 -31.52 14.51
CA ASN A 179 28.91 -31.85 13.79
C ASN A 179 30.15 -31.68 14.68
N MET A 180 30.23 -30.59 15.46
CA MET A 180 31.35 -30.37 16.37
C MET A 180 31.44 -31.43 17.48
N LEU A 181 30.30 -31.97 17.93
CA LEU A 181 30.24 -33.05 18.93
C LEU A 181 30.61 -34.42 18.35
N THR A 182 30.38 -34.64 17.05
CA THR A 182 30.53 -35.95 16.39
C THR A 182 31.81 -36.09 15.57
N GLN A 183 32.50 -34.99 15.27
CA GLN A 183 33.71 -34.97 14.40
C GLN A 183 34.83 -35.93 14.83
N HIS A 184 35.01 -36.18 16.13
CA HIS A 184 36.08 -37.03 16.65
C HIS A 184 35.73 -38.52 16.66
N MET A 185 34.49 -38.87 16.30
CA MET A 185 34.05 -40.26 16.23
C MET A 185 34.65 -40.94 15.00
N GLN A 186 35.28 -42.09 15.19
CA GLN A 186 35.95 -42.85 14.12
C GLN A 186 35.04 -43.89 13.45
N SER A 187 33.83 -44.10 13.99
CA SER A 187 32.83 -45.03 13.46
C SER A 187 31.86 -44.32 12.49
N PRO A 188 31.11 -45.08 11.64
CA PRO A 188 30.06 -44.53 10.78
C PRO A 188 28.99 -43.69 11.52
N ALA A 189 28.91 -43.81 12.84
CA ALA A 189 28.04 -42.99 13.67
C ALA A 189 28.36 -41.49 13.57
N ALA A 190 29.60 -41.11 13.22
CA ALA A 190 30.04 -39.72 13.09
C ALA A 190 29.14 -38.90 12.15
N TYR A 191 28.84 -39.43 10.96
CA TYR A 191 28.00 -38.76 9.97
C TYR A 191 26.53 -39.22 10.02
N ARG A 192 26.24 -40.44 10.49
CA ARG A 192 24.87 -40.95 10.59
C ARG A 192 24.05 -40.30 11.69
N ILE A 193 24.66 -39.93 12.82
CA ILE A 193 23.97 -39.23 13.91
C ILE A 193 23.47 -37.85 13.47
N PRO A 194 24.32 -36.96 12.90
CA PRO A 194 23.84 -35.70 12.33
C PRO A 194 22.75 -35.91 11.28
N LEU A 195 22.94 -36.82 10.31
CA LEU A 195 21.92 -37.12 9.29
C LEU A 195 20.61 -37.67 9.87
N GLY A 196 20.66 -38.36 11.02
CA GLY A 196 19.47 -38.91 11.67
C GLY A 196 18.68 -37.89 12.47
N ILE A 197 19.35 -36.94 13.13
CA ILE A 197 18.71 -35.91 13.96
C ILE A 197 17.78 -35.01 13.12
N GLN A 198 18.04 -34.83 11.82
CA GLN A 198 17.14 -34.06 10.95
C GLN A 198 15.71 -34.62 10.91
N LEU A 199 15.54 -35.95 11.10
CA LEU A 199 14.24 -36.60 11.15
C LEU A 199 13.44 -36.21 12.39
N VAL A 200 14.11 -35.86 13.50
CA VAL A 200 13.45 -35.40 14.73
C VAL A 200 12.69 -34.11 14.44
N TRP A 201 13.33 -33.16 13.75
CA TRP A 201 12.68 -31.89 13.36
C TRP A 201 11.52 -32.12 12.39
N ALA A 202 11.62 -33.13 11.52
CA ALA A 202 10.55 -33.49 10.59
C ALA A 202 9.33 -34.02 11.35
N VAL A 203 9.55 -34.87 12.35
CA VAL A 203 8.48 -35.38 13.23
C VAL A 203 7.85 -34.26 14.04
N VAL A 204 8.65 -33.33 14.60
CA VAL A 204 8.12 -32.18 15.35
C VAL A 204 7.21 -31.32 14.46
N LEU A 205 7.65 -30.99 13.25
CA LEU A 205 6.85 -30.21 12.31
C LEU A 205 5.57 -30.97 11.88
N ALA A 206 5.69 -32.25 11.53
CA ALA A 206 4.55 -33.08 11.16
C ALA A 206 3.51 -33.17 12.29
N ALA A 207 3.95 -33.39 13.53
CA ALA A 207 3.07 -33.48 14.70
C ALA A 207 2.27 -32.20 14.92
N GLY A 208 2.89 -31.02 14.80
CA GLY A 208 2.13 -29.77 14.93
C GLY A 208 1.24 -29.48 13.73
N LEU A 209 1.69 -29.80 12.50
CA LEU A 209 0.83 -29.68 11.31
C LEU A 209 -0.43 -30.58 11.38
N LEU A 210 -0.42 -31.66 12.16
CA LEU A 210 -1.63 -32.46 12.41
C LEU A 210 -2.67 -31.73 13.29
N VAL A 211 -2.24 -30.79 14.13
CA VAL A 211 -3.11 -30.02 15.04
C VAL A 211 -3.57 -28.71 14.42
N LEU A 212 -2.74 -28.11 13.57
CA LEU A 212 -2.99 -26.81 12.97
C LEU A 212 -4.20 -26.77 12.01
N PRO A 213 -4.94 -25.66 11.94
CA PRO A 213 -6.02 -25.49 10.96
C PRO A 213 -5.47 -25.28 9.55
N GLU A 214 -6.30 -25.50 8.54
CA GLU A 214 -5.99 -25.12 7.16
C GLU A 214 -6.27 -23.62 6.94
N THR A 215 -5.65 -23.01 5.93
CA THR A 215 -5.77 -21.56 5.73
C THR A 215 -7.20 -21.13 5.35
N PRO A 216 -7.81 -20.09 5.96
CA PRO A 216 -9.15 -19.64 5.59
C PRO A 216 -9.25 -19.27 4.10
N ARG A 217 -8.19 -18.69 3.52
CA ARG A 217 -8.14 -18.34 2.10
C ARG A 217 -8.22 -19.56 1.18
N TYR A 218 -7.49 -20.64 1.48
CA TYR A 218 -7.63 -21.89 0.71
C TYR A 218 -9.02 -22.50 0.87
N LEU A 219 -9.58 -22.47 2.08
CA LEU A 219 -10.91 -23.03 2.34
C LEU A 219 -12.00 -22.27 1.58
N VAL A 220 -11.91 -20.94 1.48
CA VAL A 220 -12.78 -20.14 0.61
C VAL A 220 -12.59 -20.48 -0.86
N LYS A 221 -11.33 -20.55 -1.34
CA LYS A 221 -11.01 -20.95 -2.73
C LYS A 221 -11.52 -22.36 -3.08
N SER A 222 -11.59 -23.25 -2.09
CA SER A 222 -12.10 -24.62 -2.23
C SER A 222 -13.62 -24.72 -2.09
N GLY A 223 -14.34 -23.61 -1.95
CA GLY A 223 -15.80 -23.57 -1.76
C GLY A 223 -16.28 -23.97 -0.35
N LYS A 224 -15.39 -24.14 0.62
CA LYS A 224 -15.69 -24.58 1.99
C LYS A 224 -15.79 -23.40 2.96
N GLN A 225 -16.77 -22.52 2.76
CA GLN A 225 -16.91 -21.28 3.54
C GLN A 225 -17.12 -21.51 5.05
N GLU A 226 -17.91 -22.51 5.45
CA GLU A 226 -18.12 -22.82 6.89
C GLU A 226 -16.81 -23.22 7.58
N ALA A 227 -16.01 -24.07 6.92
CA ALA A 227 -14.70 -24.47 7.43
C ALA A 227 -13.73 -23.28 7.49
N ALA A 228 -13.82 -22.33 6.54
CA ALA A 228 -13.05 -21.10 6.57
C ALA A 228 -13.40 -20.23 7.78
N GLY A 229 -14.69 -20.11 8.11
CA GLY A 229 -15.16 -19.42 9.32
C GLY A 229 -14.64 -20.08 10.61
N LEU A 230 -14.68 -21.40 10.69
CA LEU A 230 -14.12 -22.15 11.84
C LEU A 230 -12.60 -21.97 11.97
N SER A 231 -11.87 -22.00 10.86
CA SER A 231 -10.41 -21.75 10.87
C SER A 231 -10.10 -20.33 11.35
N LEU A 232 -10.83 -19.33 10.83
CA LEU A 232 -10.68 -17.94 11.23
C LEU A 232 -11.04 -17.71 12.70
N SER A 233 -12.09 -18.37 13.19
CA SER A 233 -12.51 -18.36 14.60
C SER A 233 -11.41 -18.86 15.53
N ARG A 234 -10.75 -19.97 15.17
CA ARG A 234 -9.59 -20.49 15.92
C ARG A 234 -8.42 -19.52 15.93
N LEU A 235 -8.14 -18.86 14.80
CA LEU A 235 -7.03 -17.92 14.65
C LEU A 235 -7.23 -16.61 15.42
N ARG A 236 -8.47 -16.10 15.46
CA ARG A 236 -8.84 -14.83 16.11
C ARG A 236 -9.35 -15.01 17.54
N ARG A 237 -9.60 -16.25 17.99
CA ARG A 237 -10.26 -16.55 19.28
C ARG A 237 -11.59 -15.78 19.43
N LEU A 238 -12.35 -15.73 18.35
CA LEU A 238 -13.68 -15.12 18.32
C LEU A 238 -14.71 -16.19 17.97
N ASP A 239 -15.93 -16.02 18.45
CA ASP A 239 -17.04 -16.86 18.01
C ASP A 239 -17.29 -16.68 16.51
N ILE A 240 -17.76 -17.73 15.84
CA ILE A 240 -18.06 -17.71 14.41
C ILE A 240 -19.16 -16.69 14.06
N THR A 241 -20.03 -16.34 15.01
CA THR A 241 -21.08 -15.32 14.82
C THR A 241 -20.63 -13.91 15.16
N HIS A 242 -19.38 -13.69 15.58
CA HIS A 242 -18.90 -12.37 15.95
C HIS A 242 -18.84 -11.44 14.72
N PRO A 243 -19.40 -10.21 14.76
CA PRO A 243 -19.48 -9.30 13.60
C PRO A 243 -18.14 -9.09 12.89
N ALA A 244 -17.09 -8.74 13.64
CA ALA A 244 -15.76 -8.52 13.07
C ALA A 244 -15.16 -9.75 12.36
N LEU A 245 -15.50 -10.96 12.80
CA LEU A 245 -15.03 -12.19 12.14
C LEU A 245 -15.82 -12.43 10.84
N GLN A 246 -17.12 -12.19 10.87
CA GLN A 246 -17.95 -12.28 9.66
C GLN A 246 -17.57 -11.23 8.63
N ASP A 247 -17.21 -10.02 9.05
CA ASP A 247 -16.70 -8.97 8.18
C ASP A 247 -15.39 -9.40 7.51
N GLU A 248 -14.43 -9.95 8.26
CA GLU A 248 -13.17 -10.46 7.72
C GLU A 248 -13.40 -11.66 6.78
N LEU A 249 -14.34 -12.56 7.09
CA LEU A 249 -14.70 -13.66 6.21
C LEU A 249 -15.36 -13.16 4.91
N ARG A 250 -16.27 -12.19 5.00
CA ARG A 250 -16.91 -11.55 3.83
C ARG A 250 -15.88 -10.84 2.97
N GLU A 251 -14.87 -10.17 3.56
CA GLU A 251 -13.74 -9.61 2.83
C GLU A 251 -12.97 -10.67 2.04
N ILE A 252 -12.68 -11.82 2.65
CA ILE A 252 -11.97 -12.90 1.95
C ILE A 252 -12.81 -13.48 0.81
N VAL A 253 -14.12 -13.65 1.00
CA VAL A 253 -15.04 -14.18 -0.02
C VAL A 253 -15.19 -13.21 -1.19
N ALA A 254 -15.45 -11.94 -0.94
CA ALA A 254 -15.61 -10.94 -1.98
C ALA A 254 -14.31 -10.73 -2.79
N ASN A 255 -13.15 -10.76 -2.14
CA ASN A 255 -11.86 -10.76 -2.85
C ASN A 255 -11.72 -11.99 -3.76
N HIS A 256 -12.13 -13.17 -3.29
CA HIS A 256 -12.08 -14.37 -4.11
C HIS A 256 -13.04 -14.30 -5.32
N GLU A 257 -14.25 -13.77 -5.14
CA GLU A 257 -15.19 -13.54 -6.23
C GLU A 257 -14.64 -12.56 -7.26
N TYR A 258 -14.01 -11.47 -6.82
CA TYR A 258 -13.32 -10.53 -7.71
C TYR A 258 -12.19 -11.23 -8.49
N GLU A 259 -11.38 -12.07 -7.85
CA GLU A 259 -10.33 -12.84 -8.54
C GLU A 259 -10.88 -13.74 -9.66
N LEU A 260 -12.05 -14.36 -9.47
CA LEU A 260 -12.70 -15.18 -10.49
C LEU A 260 -13.12 -14.35 -11.72
N THR A 261 -13.43 -13.06 -11.55
CA THR A 261 -13.77 -12.16 -12.67
C THR A 261 -12.57 -11.80 -13.55
N LEU A 262 -11.34 -11.89 -13.01
CA LEU A 262 -10.11 -11.54 -13.71
C LEU A 262 -9.62 -12.64 -14.70
N GLY A 263 -10.39 -13.70 -14.93
CA GLY A 263 -10.06 -14.79 -15.87
C GLY A 263 -9.14 -15.87 -15.30
N PRO A 264 -8.75 -16.89 -16.11
CA PRO A 264 -8.08 -18.10 -15.62
C PRO A 264 -6.63 -17.88 -15.18
N ASP A 265 -6.29 -18.37 -13.98
CA ASP A 265 -4.94 -18.32 -13.41
C ASP A 265 -3.97 -19.19 -14.23
N SER A 266 -3.17 -18.61 -15.13
CA SER A 266 -2.19 -19.37 -15.92
C SER A 266 -0.73 -19.01 -15.59
N TYR A 267 0.22 -19.91 -15.84
CA TYR A 267 1.64 -19.58 -15.69
C TYR A 267 2.12 -18.54 -16.72
N LEU A 268 1.44 -18.40 -17.87
CA LEU A 268 1.76 -17.39 -18.86
C LEU A 268 1.39 -15.97 -18.38
N GLU A 269 0.34 -15.87 -17.57
CA GLU A 269 -0.12 -14.63 -16.95
C GLU A 269 0.93 -14.03 -16.00
N LEU A 270 1.82 -14.85 -15.43
CA LEU A 270 2.95 -14.38 -14.61
C LEU A 270 3.85 -13.40 -15.35
N PHE A 271 3.94 -13.53 -16.69
CA PHE A 271 4.81 -12.72 -17.53
C PHE A 271 4.06 -11.68 -18.35
N THR A 272 2.79 -11.94 -18.65
CA THR A 272 1.99 -11.12 -19.58
C THR A 272 0.83 -10.39 -18.91
N GLY A 273 0.49 -10.72 -17.66
CA GLY A 273 -0.68 -10.20 -16.97
C GLY A 273 -0.51 -8.80 -16.40
N HIS A 274 -1.65 -8.18 -16.09
CA HIS A 274 -1.76 -6.83 -15.54
C HIS A 274 -2.10 -6.89 -14.03
N PRO A 275 -1.64 -5.93 -13.19
CA PRO A 275 -0.73 -4.83 -13.50
C PRO A 275 0.74 -5.24 -13.40
N HIS A 276 1.47 -5.08 -14.51
CA HIS A 276 2.92 -5.33 -14.63
C HIS A 276 3.40 -6.62 -13.96
N LEU A 277 2.65 -7.73 -14.10
CA LEU A 277 2.98 -9.00 -13.41
C LEU A 277 4.33 -9.55 -13.86
N GLY A 278 4.69 -9.38 -15.14
CA GLY A 278 6.01 -9.74 -15.64
C GLY A 278 7.16 -9.03 -14.91
N ARG A 279 7.01 -7.72 -14.64
CA ARG A 279 7.99 -6.96 -13.84
C ARG A 279 8.07 -7.48 -12.42
N ARG A 280 6.94 -7.75 -11.77
CA ARG A 280 6.89 -8.31 -10.40
C ARG A 280 7.55 -9.68 -10.32
N THR A 281 7.24 -10.57 -11.25
CA THR A 281 7.84 -11.91 -11.35
C THR A 281 9.34 -11.79 -11.55
N LEU A 282 9.79 -10.93 -12.47
CA LEU A 282 11.22 -10.69 -12.70
C LEU A 282 11.93 -10.08 -11.48
N THR A 283 11.30 -9.12 -10.79
CA THR A 283 11.83 -8.54 -9.55
C THR A 283 12.04 -9.62 -8.49
N GLY A 284 11.04 -10.48 -8.25
CA GLY A 284 11.17 -11.54 -7.26
C GLY A 284 12.15 -12.64 -7.67
N CYS A 285 12.19 -13.06 -8.94
CA CYS A 285 13.19 -14.02 -9.43
C CYS A 285 14.61 -13.44 -9.32
N GLY A 286 14.81 -12.20 -9.77
CA GLY A 286 16.10 -11.51 -9.69
C GLY A 286 16.56 -11.32 -8.25
N LEU A 287 15.67 -10.93 -7.33
CA LEU A 287 16.00 -10.78 -5.91
C LEU A 287 16.42 -12.12 -5.27
N GLN A 288 15.67 -13.19 -5.56
CA GLN A 288 15.98 -14.55 -5.11
C GLN A 288 17.31 -15.06 -5.67
N MET A 289 17.59 -14.82 -6.96
CA MET A 289 18.87 -15.17 -7.59
C MET A 289 20.03 -14.37 -6.97
N LEU A 290 19.86 -13.06 -6.82
CA LEU A 290 20.90 -12.20 -6.26
C LEU A 290 21.21 -12.55 -4.80
N GLN A 291 20.21 -12.99 -4.01
CA GLN A 291 20.44 -13.53 -2.68
C GLN A 291 21.47 -14.68 -2.69
N GLN A 292 21.41 -15.56 -3.69
CA GLN A 292 22.37 -16.66 -3.86
C GLN A 292 23.74 -16.15 -4.33
N LEU A 293 23.76 -15.22 -5.27
CA LEU A 293 24.99 -14.63 -5.83
C LEU A 293 25.75 -13.74 -4.85
N THR A 294 25.18 -13.42 -3.68
CA THR A 294 25.94 -12.85 -2.56
C THR A 294 27.09 -13.76 -2.10
N GLY A 295 27.10 -15.04 -2.50
CA GLY A 295 28.12 -16.00 -2.10
C GLY A 295 27.93 -16.58 -0.69
N ILE A 296 26.82 -16.24 -0.01
CA ILE A 296 26.58 -16.73 1.36
C ILE A 296 26.55 -18.25 1.43
N ASN A 297 25.98 -18.91 0.42
CA ASN A 297 25.85 -20.36 0.41
C ASN A 297 27.17 -21.09 0.25
N PHE A 298 28.15 -20.50 -0.42
CA PHE A 298 29.50 -21.03 -0.38
C PHE A 298 30.02 -21.10 1.06
N ILE A 299 29.86 -20.02 1.83
CA ILE A 299 30.28 -19.99 3.23
C ILE A 299 29.48 -21.02 4.05
N MET A 300 28.18 -21.15 3.82
CA MET A 300 27.34 -22.09 4.58
C MET A 300 27.63 -23.56 4.26
N TYR A 301 27.91 -23.92 3.00
CA TYR A 301 28.16 -25.30 2.57
C TYR A 301 29.60 -25.75 2.76
N TYR A 302 30.56 -24.82 2.62
CA TYR A 302 31.97 -25.18 2.49
C TYR A 302 32.89 -24.49 3.49
N SER A 303 32.38 -23.70 4.46
CA SER A 303 33.26 -23.00 5.42
C SER A 303 34.23 -23.92 6.15
N THR A 304 33.79 -25.10 6.60
CA THR A 304 34.64 -26.03 7.35
C THR A 304 35.73 -26.60 6.45
N THR A 305 35.36 -27.07 5.27
CA THR A 305 36.31 -27.60 4.26
C THR A 305 37.25 -26.52 3.72
N PHE A 306 36.76 -25.29 3.57
CA PHE A 306 37.55 -24.16 3.09
C PHE A 306 38.56 -23.72 4.15
N PHE A 307 38.16 -23.60 5.41
CA PHE A 307 39.06 -23.29 6.52
C PHE A 307 40.10 -24.39 6.77
N ASP A 308 39.71 -25.66 6.63
CA ASP A 308 40.65 -26.79 6.63
C ASP A 308 41.67 -26.65 5.47
N GLY A 309 41.19 -26.37 4.25
CA GLY A 309 42.05 -26.17 3.08
C GLY A 309 43.03 -25.00 3.19
N VAL A 310 42.62 -23.88 3.81
CA VAL A 310 43.52 -22.74 4.06
C VAL A 310 44.37 -22.89 5.34
N ASN A 311 44.35 -24.06 5.99
CA ASN A 311 45.07 -24.37 7.23
C ASN A 311 44.78 -23.40 8.39
N VAL A 312 43.49 -23.14 8.65
CA VAL A 312 43.04 -22.41 9.84
C VAL A 312 42.85 -23.40 11.00
N ASP A 313 43.30 -23.01 12.19
CA ASP A 313 43.13 -23.82 13.40
C ASP A 313 41.65 -24.00 13.78
N ASP A 314 41.28 -25.23 14.13
CA ASP A 314 39.94 -25.68 14.52
C ASP A 314 38.79 -25.26 13.56
N PRO A 315 38.74 -25.78 12.32
CA PRO A 315 37.74 -25.39 11.32
C PRO A 315 36.28 -25.51 11.78
N TYR A 316 35.95 -26.56 12.55
CA TYR A 316 34.60 -26.79 13.10
C TYR A 316 34.21 -25.72 14.13
N LEU A 317 35.15 -25.31 15.00
CA LEU A 317 34.91 -24.24 15.97
C LEU A 317 34.68 -22.90 15.27
N LYS A 318 35.48 -22.59 14.24
CA LYS A 318 35.30 -21.36 13.44
C LYS A 318 33.95 -21.37 12.73
N SER A 319 33.57 -22.48 12.12
CA SER A 319 32.24 -22.64 11.49
C SER A 319 31.11 -22.43 12.51
N LEU A 320 31.21 -23.02 13.71
CA LEU A 320 30.23 -22.80 14.77
C LEU A 320 30.11 -21.33 15.16
N ILE A 321 31.22 -20.62 15.34
CA ILE A 321 31.23 -19.18 15.65
C ILE A 321 30.50 -18.39 14.55
N LEU A 322 30.75 -18.69 13.27
CA LEU A 322 30.05 -18.04 12.16
C LEU A 322 28.54 -18.27 12.20
N HIS A 323 28.07 -19.46 12.59
CA HIS A 323 26.63 -19.73 12.74
C HIS A 323 26.02 -19.06 13.97
N ILE A 324 26.75 -18.93 15.08
CA ILE A 324 26.31 -18.13 16.24
C ILE A 324 26.12 -16.67 15.80
N ILE A 325 27.09 -16.12 15.07
CA ILE A 325 27.00 -14.77 14.51
C ILE A 325 25.79 -14.67 13.58
N ASN A 326 25.56 -15.65 12.72
CA ASN A 326 24.39 -15.68 11.82
C ASN A 326 23.06 -15.57 12.59
N VAL A 327 22.87 -16.37 13.65
CA VAL A 327 21.66 -16.31 14.48
C VAL A 327 21.52 -14.96 15.17
N CYS A 328 22.57 -14.49 15.85
CA CYS A 328 22.54 -13.20 16.55
C CYS A 328 22.29 -12.02 15.61
N SER A 329 22.83 -12.07 14.39
CA SER A 329 22.70 -11.02 13.39
C SER A 329 21.33 -10.99 12.71
N THR A 330 20.61 -12.11 12.72
CA THR A 330 19.24 -12.17 12.19
C THR A 330 18.26 -11.37 13.06
N ILE A 331 18.53 -11.26 14.37
CA ILE A 331 17.67 -10.58 15.34
C ILE A 331 17.52 -9.07 14.99
N PRO A 332 18.59 -8.28 14.79
CA PRO A 332 18.45 -6.89 14.33
C PRO A 332 17.57 -6.74 13.08
N GLY A 333 17.75 -7.60 12.07
CA GLY A 333 16.94 -7.57 10.85
C GLY A 333 15.45 -7.78 11.13
N LEU A 334 15.11 -8.73 12.00
CA LEU A 334 13.74 -9.00 12.43
C LEU A 334 13.09 -7.79 13.14
N LEU A 335 13.84 -7.07 13.97
CA LEU A 335 13.32 -5.95 14.76
C LEU A 335 13.15 -4.67 13.92
N VAL A 336 14.00 -4.48 12.92
CA VAL A 336 14.12 -3.22 12.16
C VAL A 336 13.33 -3.25 10.85
N ILE A 337 12.92 -4.41 10.35
CA ILE A 337 12.23 -4.55 9.05
C ILE A 337 10.93 -3.74 8.92
N GLU A 338 10.16 -3.59 10.01
CA GLU A 338 8.92 -2.81 10.00
C GLU A 338 9.15 -1.30 10.14
N THR A 339 10.31 -0.88 10.67
CA THR A 339 10.61 0.54 10.91
C THR A 339 11.43 1.18 9.79
N TRP A 340 12.48 0.50 9.30
CA TRP A 340 13.36 1.03 8.25
C TRP A 340 12.88 0.74 6.84
N GLY A 341 11.96 -0.21 6.68
CA GLY A 341 11.46 -0.66 5.39
C GLY A 341 12.36 -1.70 4.73
N ARG A 342 11.84 -2.35 3.69
CA ARG A 342 12.49 -3.50 3.04
C ARG A 342 13.60 -3.03 2.11
N ARG A 343 13.37 -1.94 1.36
CA ARG A 343 14.32 -1.45 0.34
C ARG A 343 15.61 -0.94 0.97
N LYS A 344 15.52 -0.16 2.05
CA LYS A 344 16.70 0.40 2.74
C LYS A 344 17.58 -0.71 3.34
N LEU A 345 16.97 -1.73 3.95
CA LEU A 345 17.71 -2.86 4.52
C LEU A 345 18.50 -3.62 3.46
N LEU A 346 17.90 -3.92 2.30
CA LEU A 346 18.59 -4.58 1.20
C LEU A 346 19.76 -3.75 0.66
N ILE A 347 19.59 -2.43 0.53
CA ILE A 347 20.67 -1.51 0.09
C ILE A 347 21.84 -1.51 1.07
N VAL A 348 21.58 -1.29 2.36
CA VAL A 348 22.62 -1.27 3.42
C VAL A 348 23.33 -2.62 3.49
N GLY A 349 22.57 -3.70 3.40
CA GLY A 349 23.10 -5.06 3.34
C GLY A 349 24.06 -5.29 2.19
N ALA A 350 23.67 -4.89 0.97
CA ALA A 350 24.48 -5.09 -0.24
C ALA A 350 25.80 -4.30 -0.16
N ILE A 351 25.75 -3.06 0.32
CA ILE A 351 26.96 -2.23 0.53
C ILE A 351 27.89 -2.89 1.55
N GLY A 352 27.36 -3.29 2.70
CA GLY A 352 28.15 -3.92 3.76
C GLY A 352 28.81 -5.22 3.30
N MET A 353 28.07 -6.09 2.60
CA MET A 353 28.62 -7.33 2.04
C MET A 353 29.68 -7.05 0.96
N ALA A 354 29.41 -6.14 0.03
CA ALA A 354 30.37 -5.80 -1.04
C ALA A 354 31.70 -5.31 -0.47
N ILE A 355 31.67 -4.41 0.52
CA ILE A 355 32.88 -3.91 1.18
C ILE A 355 33.65 -5.06 1.84
N CYS A 356 32.98 -5.92 2.61
CA CYS A 356 33.64 -7.03 3.29
C CYS A 356 34.29 -8.00 2.32
N GLN A 357 33.57 -8.40 1.27
CA GLN A 357 34.06 -9.38 0.30
C GLN A 357 35.21 -8.83 -0.55
N LEU A 358 35.13 -7.57 -0.99
CA LEU A 358 36.22 -6.93 -1.72
C LEU A 358 37.47 -6.73 -0.85
N LEU A 359 37.30 -6.44 0.44
CA LEU A 359 38.43 -6.37 1.39
C LEU A 359 39.08 -7.73 1.58
N ILE A 360 38.29 -8.80 1.80
CA ILE A 360 38.81 -10.17 1.89
C ILE A 360 39.64 -10.51 0.65
N ALA A 361 39.09 -10.28 -0.54
CA ALA A 361 39.73 -10.64 -1.79
C ALA A 361 41.02 -9.81 -2.03
N SER A 362 40.97 -8.51 -1.77
CA SER A 362 42.12 -7.60 -1.95
C SER A 362 43.27 -7.91 -1.00
N PHE A 363 42.98 -8.12 0.29
CA PHE A 363 44.01 -8.49 1.26
C PHE A 363 44.59 -9.87 0.98
N SER A 364 43.75 -10.84 0.61
CA SER A 364 44.23 -12.20 0.29
C SER A 364 45.05 -12.25 -1.01
N ALA A 365 44.76 -11.36 -1.97
CA ALA A 365 45.55 -11.24 -3.20
C ALA A 365 46.88 -10.50 -2.97
N ALA A 366 46.92 -9.54 -2.05
CA ALA A 366 48.12 -8.76 -1.73
C ALA A 366 49.03 -9.44 -0.70
N ALA A 367 48.49 -10.33 0.14
CA ALA A 367 49.25 -11.03 1.17
C ALA A 367 50.21 -12.05 0.54
N GLY A 368 51.52 -11.78 0.63
CA GLY A 368 52.56 -12.78 0.36
C GLY A 368 52.67 -13.81 1.49
N ALA A 369 53.54 -14.82 1.32
CA ALA A 369 53.74 -15.92 2.27
C ALA A 369 54.09 -15.47 3.71
N HIS A 370 54.67 -14.27 3.86
CA HIS A 370 55.08 -13.65 5.12
C HIS A 370 53.91 -13.07 5.94
N LEU A 371 52.73 -12.86 5.35
CA LEU A 371 51.53 -12.31 6.02
C LEU A 371 50.38 -13.32 6.14
N ARG A 372 50.67 -14.63 6.02
CA ARG A 372 49.64 -15.69 5.98
C ARG A 372 48.70 -15.66 7.19
N GLN A 373 49.24 -15.49 8.40
CA GLN A 373 48.44 -15.43 9.63
C GLN A 373 47.53 -14.21 9.69
N ALA A 374 48.03 -13.03 9.27
CA ALA A 374 47.23 -11.81 9.20
C ALA A 374 46.10 -11.95 8.16
N SER A 375 46.36 -12.55 7.00
CA SER A 375 45.37 -12.83 5.97
C SER A 375 44.26 -13.77 6.47
N GLN A 376 44.60 -14.83 7.21
CA GLN A 376 43.63 -15.74 7.82
C GLN A 376 42.73 -15.04 8.85
N ILE A 377 43.29 -14.17 9.69
CA ILE A 377 42.50 -13.41 10.67
C ILE A 377 41.53 -12.46 9.96
N ILE A 378 42.02 -11.71 8.95
CA ILE A 378 41.20 -10.81 8.14
C ILE A 378 40.06 -11.59 7.46
N LEU A 379 40.36 -12.74 6.86
CA LEU A 379 39.37 -13.61 6.23
C LEU A 379 38.23 -13.96 7.19
N ILE A 380 38.55 -14.43 8.40
CA ILE A 380 37.54 -14.84 9.39
C ILE A 380 36.71 -13.65 9.87
N VAL A 381 37.37 -12.54 10.22
CA VAL A 381 36.70 -11.33 10.75
C VAL A 381 35.75 -10.73 9.72
N PHE A 382 36.21 -10.52 8.48
CA PHE A 382 35.35 -9.95 7.45
C PHE A 382 34.30 -10.95 6.94
N CYS A 383 34.56 -12.27 7.00
CA CYS A 383 33.50 -13.26 6.77
C CYS A 383 32.39 -13.16 7.82
N ALA A 384 32.75 -12.98 9.09
CA ALA A 384 31.78 -12.78 10.17
C ALA A 384 30.96 -11.50 9.98
N ILE A 385 31.60 -10.39 9.62
CA ILE A 385 30.91 -9.11 9.33
C ILE A 385 30.03 -9.24 8.08
N ASN A 386 30.49 -9.95 7.04
CA ASN A 386 29.69 -10.24 5.85
C ASN A 386 28.42 -11.04 6.20
N ILE A 387 28.53 -12.06 7.04
CA ILE A 387 27.38 -12.82 7.55
C ILE A 387 26.43 -11.91 8.33
N PHE A 388 26.96 -10.99 9.15
CA PHE A 388 26.13 -10.04 9.88
C PHE A 388 25.27 -9.21 8.93
N PHE A 389 25.87 -8.60 7.91
CA PHE A 389 25.12 -7.81 6.94
C PHE A 389 24.10 -8.66 6.18
N PHE A 390 24.48 -9.86 5.73
CA PHE A 390 23.55 -10.77 5.06
C PHE A 390 22.34 -11.13 5.93
N ALA A 391 22.59 -11.60 7.15
CA ALA A 391 21.57 -12.11 8.07
C ALA A 391 20.63 -10.99 8.56
N ALA A 392 21.13 -9.78 8.73
CA ALA A 392 20.34 -8.62 9.12
C ALA A 392 19.52 -8.02 7.95
N SER A 393 19.74 -8.45 6.70
CA SER A 393 19.10 -7.86 5.52
C SER A 393 18.65 -8.90 4.48
N TRP A 394 19.51 -9.28 3.53
CA TRP A 394 19.20 -10.11 2.37
C TRP A 394 18.64 -11.49 2.71
N GLY A 395 19.05 -12.07 3.84
CA GLY A 395 18.49 -13.32 4.35
C GLY A 395 16.98 -13.22 4.53
N PRO A 396 16.49 -12.46 5.52
CA PRO A 396 15.05 -12.39 5.79
C PRO A 396 14.27 -11.55 4.77
N VAL A 397 14.81 -10.41 4.32
CA VAL A 397 14.04 -9.42 3.55
C VAL A 397 13.66 -9.95 2.15
N THR A 398 14.49 -10.80 1.54
CA THR A 398 14.18 -11.40 0.23
C THR A 398 12.91 -12.25 0.27
N TRP A 399 12.74 -13.06 1.32
CA TRP A 399 11.53 -13.88 1.53
C TRP A 399 10.30 -13.01 1.81
N VAL A 400 10.47 -11.91 2.56
CA VAL A 400 9.39 -10.97 2.83
C VAL A 400 8.92 -10.28 1.56
N VAL A 401 9.82 -9.65 0.81
CA VAL A 401 9.49 -8.93 -0.43
C VAL A 401 8.81 -9.86 -1.43
N THR A 402 9.34 -11.07 -1.64
CA THR A 402 8.75 -12.05 -2.56
C THR A 402 7.38 -12.55 -2.12
N SER A 403 7.06 -12.54 -0.81
CA SER A 403 5.71 -12.85 -0.33
C SER A 403 4.72 -11.68 -0.45
N GLU A 404 5.22 -10.44 -0.52
CA GLU A 404 4.43 -9.20 -0.49
C GLU A 404 4.14 -8.63 -1.90
N ILE A 405 5.06 -8.74 -2.86
CA ILE A 405 4.93 -8.09 -4.19
C ILE A 405 3.94 -8.77 -5.14
N TYR A 406 3.51 -10.00 -4.84
CA TYR A 406 2.65 -10.76 -5.74
C TYR A 406 1.17 -10.59 -5.38
N PRO A 407 0.31 -10.33 -6.39
CA PRO A 407 -1.13 -10.29 -6.18
C PRO A 407 -1.65 -11.67 -5.77
N LEU A 408 -2.73 -11.65 -4.99
CA LEU A 408 -3.28 -12.84 -4.32
C LEU A 408 -3.56 -14.00 -5.31
N LYS A 409 -4.23 -13.72 -6.44
CA LYS A 409 -4.58 -14.66 -7.52
C LYS A 409 -3.41 -15.55 -7.96
N ILE A 410 -2.27 -14.95 -8.29
CA ILE A 410 -1.10 -15.66 -8.85
C ILE A 410 0.01 -15.90 -7.83
N ARG A 411 -0.16 -15.50 -6.56
CA ARG A 411 0.91 -15.50 -5.55
C ARG A 411 1.60 -16.85 -5.42
N ALA A 412 0.85 -17.94 -5.27
CA ALA A 412 1.43 -19.27 -5.11
C ALA A 412 2.34 -19.64 -6.29
N LYS A 413 1.88 -19.38 -7.53
CA LYS A 413 2.63 -19.65 -8.76
C LYS A 413 3.87 -18.76 -8.89
N ALA A 414 3.74 -17.47 -8.58
CA ALA A 414 4.84 -16.52 -8.65
C ALA A 414 5.93 -16.78 -7.59
N MET A 415 5.53 -17.12 -6.36
CA MET A 415 6.45 -17.56 -5.31
C MET A 415 7.15 -18.86 -5.68
N SER A 416 6.44 -19.82 -6.29
CA SER A 416 7.02 -21.06 -6.80
C SER A 416 8.09 -20.82 -7.86
N VAL A 417 7.82 -19.96 -8.87
CA VAL A 417 8.79 -19.62 -9.93
C VAL A 417 10.00 -18.85 -9.40
N SER A 418 9.79 -17.87 -8.53
CA SER A 418 10.91 -17.11 -7.94
C SER A 418 11.77 -17.96 -6.99
N THR A 419 11.16 -18.87 -6.24
CA THR A 419 11.88 -19.83 -5.39
C THR A 419 12.60 -20.89 -6.23
N PHE A 420 12.02 -21.33 -7.35
CA PHE A 420 12.73 -22.16 -8.32
C PHE A 420 13.99 -21.45 -8.84
N ALA A 421 13.91 -20.16 -9.18
CA ALA A 421 15.07 -19.38 -9.61
C ALA A 421 16.16 -19.27 -8.53
N ASN A 422 15.76 -19.14 -7.25
CA ASN A 422 16.69 -19.25 -6.11
C ASN A 422 17.46 -20.57 -6.17
N TRP A 423 16.74 -21.69 -6.19
CA TRP A 423 17.33 -23.02 -6.06
C TRP A 423 18.11 -23.46 -7.29
N LEU A 424 17.69 -23.05 -8.48
CA LEU A 424 18.43 -23.29 -9.71
C LEU A 424 19.81 -22.63 -9.67
N LEU A 425 19.89 -21.40 -9.17
CA LEU A 425 21.17 -20.71 -9.06
C LEU A 425 22.01 -21.23 -7.90
N ASN A 426 21.36 -21.62 -6.80
CA ASN A 426 22.01 -22.35 -5.72
C ASN A 426 22.66 -23.64 -6.25
N PHE A 427 21.96 -24.44 -7.07
CA PHE A 427 22.51 -25.62 -7.71
C PHE A 427 23.78 -25.31 -8.51
N ALA A 428 23.73 -24.27 -9.35
CA ALA A 428 24.88 -23.86 -10.16
C ALA A 428 26.08 -23.44 -9.29
N ILE A 429 25.85 -22.68 -8.21
CA ILE A 429 26.91 -22.25 -7.28
C ILE A 429 27.45 -23.44 -6.50
N ALA A 430 26.59 -24.28 -5.93
CA ALA A 430 26.98 -25.45 -5.15
C ALA A 430 27.80 -26.43 -5.98
N TYR A 431 27.44 -26.63 -7.25
CA TYR A 431 28.15 -27.50 -8.18
C TYR A 431 29.46 -26.86 -8.65
N GLY A 432 29.44 -25.60 -9.10
CA GLY A 432 30.59 -24.95 -9.72
C GLY A 432 31.68 -24.53 -8.74
N THR A 433 31.32 -24.16 -7.50
CA THR A 433 32.27 -23.52 -6.59
C THR A 433 33.47 -24.42 -6.23
N PRO A 434 33.30 -25.72 -5.86
CA PRO A 434 34.44 -26.59 -5.57
C PRO A 434 35.51 -26.59 -6.66
N PHE A 435 35.11 -26.65 -7.94
CA PHE A 435 36.05 -26.62 -9.08
C PHE A 435 36.84 -25.32 -9.21
N MET A 436 36.35 -24.21 -8.63
CA MET A 436 37.04 -22.93 -8.64
C MET A 436 38.04 -22.83 -7.47
N VAL A 437 37.69 -23.37 -6.29
CA VAL A 437 38.43 -23.10 -5.04
C VAL A 437 39.40 -24.21 -4.62
N THR A 438 39.22 -25.45 -5.08
CA THR A 438 40.13 -26.55 -4.72
C THR A 438 41.42 -26.52 -5.53
N ASP A 439 42.44 -27.23 -5.04
CA ASP A 439 43.76 -27.37 -5.65
C ASP A 439 43.87 -28.70 -6.45
N GLU A 440 42.91 -28.95 -7.34
CA GLU A 440 42.87 -30.18 -8.16
C GLU A 440 43.40 -29.95 -9.59
N PRO A 441 43.98 -30.96 -10.27
CA PRO A 441 44.39 -30.81 -11.66
C PRO A 441 43.20 -30.44 -12.55
N GLY A 442 43.17 -29.20 -13.06
CA GLY A 442 42.07 -28.64 -13.86
C GLY A 442 41.20 -27.59 -13.15
N SER A 443 41.44 -27.30 -11.87
CA SER A 443 40.84 -26.15 -11.17
C SER A 443 41.68 -24.88 -11.32
N ASP A 444 41.04 -23.72 -11.37
CA ASP A 444 41.71 -22.41 -11.47
C ASP A 444 42.45 -21.98 -10.20
N ASN A 445 42.35 -22.76 -9.10
CA ASN A 445 42.84 -22.46 -7.75
C ASN A 445 42.75 -20.97 -7.38
N ILE A 446 41.54 -20.42 -7.48
CA ILE A 446 41.34 -19.00 -7.18
C ILE A 446 41.30 -18.72 -5.67
N GLY A 447 41.18 -19.77 -4.84
CA GLY A 447 41.24 -19.64 -3.38
C GLY A 447 40.34 -18.51 -2.84
N PRO A 448 40.81 -17.68 -1.90
CA PRO A 448 40.07 -16.52 -1.40
C PRO A 448 39.80 -15.42 -2.44
N LYS A 449 40.34 -15.47 -3.66
CA LYS A 449 40.06 -14.45 -4.69
C LYS A 449 38.65 -14.57 -5.27
N ILE A 450 37.97 -15.69 -5.03
CA ILE A 450 36.55 -15.88 -5.40
C ILE A 450 35.63 -14.80 -4.79
N PHE A 451 36.03 -14.19 -3.67
CA PHE A 451 35.29 -13.09 -3.07
C PHE A 451 35.26 -11.81 -3.94
N PHE A 452 36.14 -11.65 -4.95
CA PHE A 452 35.98 -10.58 -5.96
C PHE A 452 34.72 -10.79 -6.80
N LEU A 453 34.42 -12.04 -7.17
CA LEU A 453 33.24 -12.38 -7.96
C LEU A 453 31.96 -12.08 -7.18
N TRP A 454 31.86 -12.56 -5.94
CA TRP A 454 30.70 -12.29 -5.10
C TRP A 454 30.58 -10.82 -4.71
N GLY A 455 31.69 -10.13 -4.47
CA GLY A 455 31.71 -8.70 -4.21
C GLY A 455 31.16 -7.89 -5.39
N ALA A 456 31.51 -8.26 -6.63
CA ALA A 456 30.95 -7.67 -7.84
C ALA A 456 29.44 -7.94 -7.96
N PHE A 457 28.99 -9.17 -7.68
CA PHE A 457 27.56 -9.48 -7.65
C PHE A 457 26.81 -8.72 -6.55
N CYS A 458 27.42 -8.45 -5.39
CA CYS A 458 26.81 -7.60 -4.37
C CYS A 458 26.62 -6.15 -4.86
N ILE A 459 27.53 -5.62 -5.69
CA ILE A 459 27.35 -4.31 -6.34
C ILE A 459 26.22 -4.37 -7.36
N ILE A 460 26.14 -5.43 -8.17
CA ILE A 460 25.00 -5.64 -9.09
C ILE A 460 23.69 -5.73 -8.30
N ALA A 461 23.70 -6.41 -7.16
CA ALA A 461 22.57 -6.58 -6.28
C ALA A 461 22.10 -5.22 -5.70
N LEU A 462 23.04 -4.36 -5.33
CA LEU A 462 22.76 -2.97 -4.92
C LEU A 462 22.05 -2.19 -6.02
N LEU A 463 22.57 -2.23 -7.25
CA LEU A 463 21.97 -1.54 -8.40
C LEU A 463 20.57 -2.10 -8.73
N PHE A 464 20.41 -3.42 -8.67
CA PHE A 464 19.14 -4.09 -8.91
C PHE A 464 18.08 -3.66 -7.89
N VAL A 465 18.42 -3.67 -6.59
CA VAL A 465 17.49 -3.23 -5.54
C VAL A 465 17.12 -1.76 -5.71
N TRP A 466 18.08 -0.91 -6.09
CA TRP A 466 17.81 0.49 -6.32
C TRP A 466 16.83 0.72 -7.50
N CYS A 467 16.95 -0.06 -8.58
CA CYS A 467 16.15 0.04 -9.80
C CYS A 467 14.79 -0.68 -9.77
N MET A 468 14.70 -1.87 -9.16
CA MET A 468 13.59 -2.82 -9.38
C MET A 468 12.74 -3.10 -8.13
N VAL A 469 13.24 -2.82 -6.92
CA VAL A 469 12.55 -3.16 -5.66
C VAL A 469 11.77 -1.97 -5.13
N TYR A 470 10.45 -2.12 -5.12
CA TYR A 470 9.52 -1.17 -4.52
C TYR A 470 9.49 -1.34 -3.00
N GLU A 471 9.29 -0.24 -2.28
CA GLU A 471 9.10 -0.25 -0.83
C GLU A 471 7.68 -0.74 -0.50
N THR A 472 7.59 -1.88 0.20
CA THR A 472 6.33 -2.55 0.56
C THR A 472 5.96 -2.38 2.03
N SER A 473 6.84 -1.78 2.86
CA SER A 473 6.56 -1.63 4.28
C SER A 473 5.34 -0.76 4.55
N LYS A 474 4.47 -1.23 5.47
CA LYS A 474 3.26 -0.53 5.92
C LYS A 474 2.21 -0.28 4.82
N VAL A 475 2.34 -0.93 3.66
CA VAL A 475 1.36 -0.91 2.57
C VAL A 475 0.59 -2.24 2.58
N SER A 476 -0.73 -2.20 2.43
CA SER A 476 -1.54 -3.44 2.31
C SER A 476 -1.29 -4.12 0.96
N LEU A 477 -1.55 -5.43 0.85
CA LEU A 477 -1.22 -6.19 -0.38
C LEU A 477 -1.98 -5.64 -1.59
N GLU A 478 -3.20 -5.18 -1.33
CA GLU A 478 -4.13 -4.61 -2.30
C GLU A 478 -3.64 -3.22 -2.77
N GLN A 479 -3.09 -2.41 -1.85
CA GLN A 479 -2.46 -1.12 -2.20
C GLN A 479 -1.12 -1.28 -2.94
N ILE A 480 -0.43 -2.42 -2.79
CA ILE A 480 0.78 -2.71 -3.58
C ILE A 480 0.39 -2.88 -5.07
N ASP A 481 -0.81 -3.39 -5.38
CA ASP A 481 -1.30 -3.46 -6.77
C ASP A 481 -1.47 -2.06 -7.36
N GLU A 482 -2.13 -1.17 -6.63
CA GLU A 482 -2.26 0.24 -7.00
C GLU A 482 -0.89 0.95 -7.16
N MET A 483 0.06 0.68 -6.26
CA MET A 483 1.40 1.25 -6.36
C MET A 483 2.10 0.86 -7.66
N TYR A 484 1.95 -0.40 -8.10
CA TYR A 484 2.56 -0.86 -9.34
C TYR A 484 1.87 -0.28 -10.59
N GLU A 485 0.61 0.15 -10.50
CA GLU A 485 -0.14 0.82 -11.57
C GLU A 485 0.22 2.31 -11.68
N ARG A 486 0.42 2.99 -10.54
CA ARG A 486 0.65 4.44 -10.51
C ARG A 486 2.12 4.85 -10.59
N ILE A 487 3.02 3.99 -10.13
CA ILE A 487 4.45 4.30 -10.03
C ILE A 487 5.24 3.46 -11.04
N ASP A 488 5.70 4.13 -12.09
CA ASP A 488 6.51 3.52 -13.14
C ASP A 488 7.89 3.06 -12.67
N TYR A 489 8.48 3.77 -11.70
CA TYR A 489 9.88 3.55 -11.28
C TYR A 489 9.99 3.22 -9.79
N ALA A 490 10.70 2.12 -9.47
CA ALA A 490 10.83 1.63 -8.10
C ALA A 490 11.46 2.66 -7.14
N TRP A 491 12.36 3.53 -7.62
CA TRP A 491 12.98 4.52 -6.75
C TRP A 491 12.05 5.62 -6.24
N ASN A 492 10.90 5.81 -6.90
CA ASN A 492 9.87 6.74 -6.48
C ASN A 492 8.83 6.13 -5.54
N SER A 493 8.91 4.81 -5.27
CA SER A 493 7.91 4.10 -4.45
C SER A 493 7.79 4.64 -3.02
N THR A 494 8.83 5.29 -2.49
CA THR A 494 8.80 5.86 -1.12
C THR A 494 7.88 7.08 -1.00
N ARG A 495 7.44 7.65 -2.13
CA ARG A 495 6.49 8.78 -2.19
C ARG A 495 5.06 8.31 -2.48
N PHE A 496 4.82 6.99 -2.47
CA PHE A 496 3.50 6.44 -2.72
C PHE A 496 2.57 6.75 -1.54
N GLU A 497 1.47 7.43 -1.85
CA GLU A 497 0.32 7.59 -0.94
C GLU A 497 -0.85 6.77 -1.50
N PRO A 498 -1.41 5.82 -0.73
CA PRO A 498 -2.53 5.01 -1.20
C PRO A 498 -3.78 5.88 -1.40
N SER A 499 -4.56 5.62 -2.46
CA SER A 499 -5.77 6.43 -2.75
C SER A 499 -6.91 6.26 -1.76
N TRP A 500 -6.90 5.19 -0.99
CA TRP A 500 -7.89 4.92 0.05
C TRP A 500 -7.19 4.41 1.31
N SER A 501 -7.59 4.97 2.46
CA SER A 501 -7.10 4.51 3.76
C SER A 501 -7.85 3.23 4.18
N PHE A 502 -7.19 2.36 4.94
CA PHE A 502 -7.84 1.18 5.52
C PHE A 502 -9.08 1.55 6.37
N GLN A 503 -9.10 2.76 6.95
CA GLN A 503 -10.27 3.31 7.62
C GLN A 503 -11.39 3.67 6.65
N GLN A 504 -11.11 4.19 5.45
CA GLN A 504 -12.14 4.47 4.44
C GLN A 504 -12.82 3.19 3.96
N LEU A 505 -12.07 2.10 3.70
CA LEU A 505 -12.68 0.80 3.37
C LEU A 505 -13.58 0.24 4.49
N LEU A 506 -13.16 0.40 5.75
CA LEU A 506 -13.95 -0.02 6.91
C LEU A 506 -15.19 0.87 7.13
N THR A 507 -15.07 2.16 6.83
CA THR A 507 -16.15 3.14 7.01
C THR A 507 -17.16 3.07 5.86
N GLU A 508 -16.73 2.70 4.65
CA GLU A 508 -17.57 2.62 3.46
C GLU A 508 -18.19 1.24 3.21
N GLY A 509 -17.77 0.17 3.91
CA GLY A 509 -18.47 -1.12 3.88
C GLY A 509 -18.65 -1.74 2.48
N CYS A 510 -17.70 -1.53 1.57
CA CYS A 510 -17.79 -1.94 0.17
C CYS A 510 -17.38 -3.40 -0.08
N LEU A 511 -17.97 -4.36 0.63
CA LEU A 511 -17.87 -5.80 0.33
C LEU A 511 -19.24 -6.49 0.26
N GLY A 512 -20.25 -5.74 -0.20
CA GLY A 512 -21.59 -6.27 -0.40
C GLY A 512 -22.41 -5.57 -1.49
N ARG A 513 -21.80 -4.74 -2.34
CA ARG A 513 -22.55 -3.88 -3.27
C ARG A 513 -22.12 -3.94 -4.75
N ASP A 514 -21.24 -4.88 -5.12
CA ASP A 514 -20.83 -5.05 -6.54
C ASP A 514 -21.46 -6.25 -7.25
N THR A 515 -22.16 -7.14 -6.54
CA THR A 515 -22.94 -8.24 -7.15
C THR A 515 -24.35 -7.86 -7.61
N GLN A 516 -24.79 -6.60 -7.45
CA GLN A 516 -26.07 -6.13 -8.01
C GLN A 516 -25.94 -5.08 -9.12
N ARG A 517 -24.74 -4.53 -9.38
CA ARG A 517 -24.55 -3.54 -10.44
C ARG A 517 -24.47 -4.17 -11.85
N GLY A 518 -24.28 -5.48 -11.92
CA GLY A 518 -24.29 -6.26 -13.18
C GLY A 518 -25.68 -6.67 -13.68
N GLU A 519 -26.68 -6.79 -12.81
CA GLU A 519 -28.01 -7.31 -13.20
C GLU A 519 -29.17 -6.31 -13.06
N GLN A 520 -28.98 -5.16 -12.41
CA GLN A 520 -30.03 -4.13 -12.30
C GLN A 520 -30.09 -3.10 -13.43
N VAL A 521 -29.25 -3.22 -14.46
CA VAL A 521 -29.42 -2.44 -15.71
C VAL A 521 -30.52 -3.03 -16.60
N LYS A 522 -31.11 -4.18 -16.23
CA LYS A 522 -32.07 -4.89 -17.11
C LYS A 522 -33.55 -4.90 -16.71
N ASN A 523 -33.97 -4.40 -15.55
CA ASN A 523 -35.42 -4.35 -15.26
C ASN A 523 -35.86 -2.99 -14.72
N GLN A 524 -36.61 -2.30 -15.59
CA GLN A 524 -37.41 -1.10 -15.37
C GLN A 524 -38.06 -1.00 -13.98
N LYS A 525 -38.17 0.26 -13.53
CA LYS A 525 -39.32 0.88 -12.82
C LYS A 525 -40.14 -0.06 -11.93
N LYS A 526 -40.17 0.18 -10.61
CA LYS A 526 -41.40 0.35 -9.81
C LYS A 526 -41.10 0.67 -8.31
N TYR A 527 -41.57 1.85 -7.89
CA TYR A 527 -42.09 2.29 -6.57
C TYR A 527 -41.24 2.27 -5.27
N HIS A 528 -41.06 3.49 -4.74
CA HIS A 528 -40.98 4.00 -3.34
C HIS A 528 -40.74 3.07 -2.13
N ALA A 529 -39.80 3.47 -1.25
CA ALA A 529 -39.99 3.66 0.21
C ALA A 529 -38.78 4.36 0.90
N GLN A 530 -39.04 5.24 1.87
CA GLN A 530 -38.12 6.09 2.67
C GLN A 530 -37.35 5.33 3.78
N PRO A 531 -36.29 5.92 4.39
CA PRO A 531 -35.87 5.61 5.77
C PRO A 531 -36.19 6.74 6.78
N SER A 532 -36.43 6.32 8.02
CA SER A 532 -37.16 6.98 9.11
C SER A 532 -36.39 8.01 9.95
N MET A 533 -37.03 9.16 10.21
CA MET A 533 -36.82 10.06 11.36
C MET A 533 -37.45 9.46 12.62
N SER A 534 -36.69 9.05 13.64
CA SER A 534 -37.32 8.60 14.91
C SER A 534 -36.52 8.99 16.16
N ARG A 535 -35.76 10.08 16.11
CA ARG A 535 -35.08 10.69 17.27
C ARG A 535 -35.13 12.23 17.30
N LEU A 536 -35.72 12.86 16.28
CA LEU A 536 -35.90 14.31 16.19
C LEU A 536 -37.25 14.78 16.76
N GLU A 537 -38.22 13.87 16.90
CA GLU A 537 -39.58 14.19 17.35
C GLU A 537 -39.70 14.33 18.89
N ASP A 538 -38.66 13.95 19.64
CA ASP A 538 -38.62 14.04 21.11
C ASP A 538 -37.85 15.27 21.63
N LEU A 539 -37.41 16.20 20.76
CA LEU A 539 -36.65 17.39 21.14
C LEU A 539 -37.57 18.61 21.33
N ASP A 540 -37.29 19.39 22.38
CA ASP A 540 -38.02 20.63 22.68
C ASP A 540 -37.89 21.66 21.53
N GLU A 541 -38.97 22.37 21.22
CA GLU A 541 -39.10 23.17 19.98
C GLU A 541 -38.04 24.28 19.88
N GLU A 542 -37.61 24.81 21.03
CA GLU A 542 -36.56 25.84 21.12
C GLU A 542 -35.16 25.30 20.80
N VAL A 543 -34.85 24.06 21.19
CA VAL A 543 -33.54 23.42 20.93
C VAL A 543 -33.41 23.09 19.45
N LEU A 544 -34.48 22.59 18.83
CA LEU A 544 -34.53 22.33 17.40
C LEU A 544 -34.35 23.62 16.59
N ALA A 545 -34.96 24.73 17.03
CA ALA A 545 -34.79 26.03 16.39
C ALA A 545 -33.35 26.56 16.49
N ILE A 546 -32.66 26.35 17.62
CA ILE A 546 -31.26 26.72 17.80
C ILE A 546 -30.36 25.91 16.85
N VAL A 547 -30.51 24.59 16.77
CA VAL A 547 -29.71 23.72 15.89
C VAL A 547 -29.86 24.12 14.42
N LEU A 548 -31.08 24.45 13.99
CA LEU A 548 -31.37 24.85 12.62
C LEU A 548 -30.91 26.27 12.28
N ARG A 549 -30.97 27.21 13.23
CA ARG A 549 -30.58 28.62 13.00
C ARG A 549 -29.08 28.87 13.17
N SER A 550 -28.41 28.09 14.01
CA SER A 550 -26.95 28.14 14.19
C SER A 550 -26.18 27.33 13.13
N GLY A 551 -26.87 26.52 12.32
CA GLY A 551 -26.26 25.71 11.28
C GLY A 551 -25.44 24.53 11.81
N LEU A 552 -25.64 24.13 13.07
CA LEU A 552 -24.94 23.02 13.71
C LEU A 552 -25.21 21.67 13.03
N ILE A 553 -26.36 21.54 12.35
CA ILE A 553 -26.68 20.41 11.49
C ILE A 553 -27.22 20.96 10.16
N ASN A 554 -26.65 20.49 9.04
CA ASN A 554 -27.16 20.82 7.71
C ASN A 554 -28.30 19.85 7.34
N LEU A 555 -29.54 20.33 7.23
CA LEU A 555 -30.72 19.51 6.90
C LEU A 555 -30.63 18.84 5.53
N ASN A 556 -29.81 19.34 4.61
CA ASN A 556 -29.63 18.76 3.28
C ASN A 556 -28.59 17.62 3.26
N ASN A 557 -27.81 17.46 4.32
CA ASN A 557 -26.90 16.34 4.52
C ASN A 557 -26.65 16.15 6.02
N PRO A 558 -27.57 15.49 6.75
CA PRO A 558 -27.39 15.26 8.17
C PRO A 558 -26.16 14.38 8.32
N GLY A 559 -25.16 14.87 9.04
CA GLY A 559 -23.97 14.11 9.35
C GLY A 559 -24.28 12.76 10.01
N THR A 560 -23.24 11.98 10.26
CA THR A 560 -23.34 10.71 10.98
C THR A 560 -24.07 10.88 12.34
N GLN A 561 -24.69 9.81 12.84
CA GLN A 561 -25.49 9.83 14.07
C GLN A 561 -24.73 10.40 15.30
N TYR A 562 -23.40 10.32 15.28
CA TYR A 562 -22.50 10.90 16.27
C TYR A 562 -22.42 12.44 16.18
N GLU A 563 -22.35 13.00 14.97
CA GLU A 563 -22.31 14.45 14.73
C GLU A 563 -23.64 15.12 15.13
N VAL A 564 -24.76 14.43 14.87
CA VAL A 564 -26.09 14.87 15.30
C VAL A 564 -26.20 14.87 16.82
N SER A 565 -25.71 13.81 17.50
CA SER A 565 -25.71 13.73 18.97
C SER A 565 -24.85 14.82 19.61
N HIS A 566 -23.68 15.09 19.04
CA HIS A 566 -22.77 16.10 19.58
C HIS A 566 -23.28 17.53 19.38
N ALA A 567 -23.91 17.79 18.23
CA ALA A 567 -24.58 19.07 17.96
C ALA A 567 -25.77 19.32 18.91
N ILE A 568 -26.52 18.28 19.29
CA ILE A 568 -27.61 18.38 20.27
C ILE A 568 -27.06 18.70 21.68
N ASP A 569 -25.98 18.03 22.11
CA ASP A 569 -25.35 18.33 23.41
C ASP A 569 -24.78 19.76 23.47
N MET A 570 -24.19 20.24 22.38
CA MET A 570 -23.77 21.64 22.25
C MET A 570 -24.95 22.62 22.30
N ALA A 571 -26.04 22.34 21.59
CA ALA A 571 -27.22 23.19 21.57
C ALA A 571 -27.90 23.27 22.96
N LEU A 572 -27.94 22.16 23.69
CA LEU A 572 -28.44 22.11 25.07
C LEU A 572 -27.55 22.91 26.04
N GLY A 573 -26.23 22.94 25.80
CA GLY A 573 -25.30 23.79 26.56
C GLY A 573 -25.45 25.29 26.25
N LEU A 574 -25.87 25.64 25.04
CA LEU A 574 -26.06 27.03 24.57
C LEU A 574 -27.41 27.63 25.00
N ALA A 575 -28.44 26.81 25.19
CA ALA A 575 -29.78 27.27 25.58
C ALA A 575 -29.83 27.90 27.00
N GLY A 576 -28.77 27.76 27.80
CA GLY A 576 -28.72 28.25 29.19
C GLY A 576 -28.41 29.74 29.36
N ASP A 577 -27.94 30.47 28.33
CA ASP A 577 -27.46 31.84 28.51
C ASP A 577 -27.93 32.81 27.41
N GLU A 578 -28.91 33.64 27.75
CA GLU A 578 -29.69 34.49 26.83
C GLU A 578 -28.86 35.59 26.15
N GLN A 579 -27.74 36.01 26.75
CA GLN A 579 -26.84 37.01 26.16
C GLN A 579 -25.97 36.44 25.02
N ILE A 580 -25.68 35.14 25.03
CA ILE A 580 -24.87 34.47 24.00
C ILE A 580 -25.67 34.33 22.70
N ASN A 581 -26.99 34.14 22.79
CA ASN A 581 -27.90 34.04 21.64
C ASN A 581 -27.93 35.32 20.78
N ILE A 582 -27.82 36.49 21.43
CA ILE A 582 -27.81 37.78 20.75
C ILE A 582 -26.45 38.06 20.07
N ALA A 583 -25.35 37.57 20.65
CA ALA A 583 -24.01 37.71 20.10
C ALA A 583 -23.80 36.85 18.83
N ILE A 584 -24.32 35.61 18.82
CA ILE A 584 -24.22 34.69 17.67
C ILE A 584 -25.02 35.20 16.46
N MET A 585 -26.20 35.79 16.68
CA MET A 585 -27.00 36.40 15.61
C MET A 585 -26.27 37.52 14.86
N ARG A 586 -25.32 38.21 15.52
CA ARG A 586 -24.56 39.33 14.94
C ARG A 586 -23.28 38.91 14.23
N SER A 587 -22.65 37.78 14.58
CA SER A 587 -21.39 37.34 13.96
C SER A 587 -21.58 36.58 12.64
N VAL A 588 -22.71 35.89 12.43
CA VAL A 588 -22.99 35.10 11.22
C VAL A 588 -23.18 35.98 9.97
N GLN A 589 -23.57 37.25 10.12
CA GLN A 589 -23.71 38.17 8.99
C GLN A 589 -22.39 38.78 8.50
N GLY A 590 -21.28 38.63 9.25
CA GLY A 590 -20.00 39.28 8.96
C GLY A 590 -18.95 38.41 8.24
N GLN A 591 -19.10 37.09 8.16
CA GLN A 591 -17.98 36.18 7.82
C GLN A 591 -17.91 35.62 6.38
N VAL A 592 -18.65 36.17 5.40
CA VAL A 592 -18.55 35.70 4.00
C VAL A 592 -17.62 36.56 3.12
N ALA A 593 -16.94 37.57 3.67
CA ALA A 593 -16.04 38.42 2.90
C ALA A 593 -14.58 38.34 3.40
N ALA A 594 -13.73 37.52 2.75
CA ALA A 594 -12.33 37.84 2.43
C ALA A 594 -11.52 36.62 1.90
N SER A 595 -11.19 36.63 0.60
CA SER A 595 -9.91 36.16 0.00
C SER A 595 -9.96 36.44 -1.52
N ALA A 596 -9.76 37.69 -1.95
CA ALA A 596 -8.49 38.27 -2.40
C ALA A 596 -8.10 37.88 -3.85
N SER A 597 -7.95 38.86 -4.75
CA SER A 597 -6.62 39.23 -5.29
C SER A 597 -6.68 40.29 -6.42
N THR A 598 -5.60 41.05 -6.47
CA THR A 598 -5.25 42.26 -7.22
C THR A 598 -4.70 42.07 -8.65
N SER A 599 -5.14 42.99 -9.55
CA SER A 599 -4.38 43.79 -10.56
C SER A 599 -3.78 43.12 -11.81
N ALA A 600 -3.72 43.67 -13.04
CA ALA A 600 -4.19 44.85 -13.82
C ALA A 600 -3.60 44.66 -15.28
N PRO A 601 -3.62 45.59 -16.26
CA PRO A 601 -4.67 46.47 -16.83
C PRO A 601 -4.73 46.48 -18.40
N THR A 602 -5.40 47.52 -18.95
CA THR A 602 -5.23 48.21 -20.28
C THR A 602 -5.94 47.63 -21.53
N THR A 603 -6.70 48.35 -22.38
CA THR A 603 -7.22 49.74 -22.46
C THR A 603 -8.13 49.94 -23.70
N MET A 604 -8.99 50.98 -23.65
CA MET A 604 -9.57 51.84 -24.74
C MET A 604 -10.76 51.33 -25.61
N PRO A 605 -11.60 52.23 -26.22
CA PRO A 605 -11.82 53.68 -26.02
C PRO A 605 -13.34 54.07 -25.84
N PRO A 606 -13.67 55.37 -25.62
CA PRO A 606 -14.99 55.86 -25.20
C PRO A 606 -15.81 56.51 -26.34
N ALA A 607 -17.09 56.84 -26.03
CA ALA A 607 -18.10 57.66 -26.76
C ALA A 607 -19.39 56.82 -26.98
N THR A 608 -20.64 57.29 -26.83
CA THR A 608 -21.22 58.63 -26.70
C THR A 608 -22.71 58.49 -26.33
N GLU A 609 -23.24 59.54 -25.72
CA GLU A 609 -24.64 59.98 -25.58
C GLU A 609 -25.81 59.28 -26.32
N LYS A 610 -26.93 59.26 -25.59
CA LYS A 610 -28.35 59.36 -26.00
C LYS A 610 -29.14 58.09 -26.33
N GLY A 611 -30.13 57.84 -25.46
CA GLY A 611 -31.48 57.43 -25.87
C GLY A 611 -31.67 55.95 -26.18
N ALA A 612 -31.69 55.11 -25.15
CA ALA A 612 -32.41 53.84 -25.19
C ALA A 612 -32.90 53.54 -23.77
N GLU A 613 -34.21 53.27 -23.63
CA GLU A 613 -34.84 52.84 -22.37
C GLU A 613 -34.01 51.72 -21.72
N GLN A 614 -33.60 51.91 -20.47
CA GLN A 614 -32.89 50.86 -19.73
C GLN A 614 -33.85 49.69 -19.52
N PRO A 615 -33.51 48.45 -19.97
CA PRO A 615 -34.33 47.29 -19.66
C PRO A 615 -34.31 47.04 -18.15
N ALA A 616 -35.50 46.84 -17.57
CA ALA A 616 -35.69 46.59 -16.13
C ALA A 616 -34.76 45.47 -15.64
N TRP A 617 -34.06 45.73 -14.53
CA TRP A 617 -33.18 44.77 -13.85
C TRP A 617 -34.00 43.58 -13.33
N ILE A 618 -33.54 42.35 -13.60
CA ILE A 618 -34.28 41.13 -13.23
C ILE A 618 -34.06 40.87 -11.74
N GLY A 619 -35.11 41.01 -10.93
CA GLY A 619 -35.07 40.67 -9.51
C GLY A 619 -35.27 39.17 -9.23
N GLU A 620 -35.00 38.73 -8.01
CA GLU A 620 -35.05 37.31 -7.59
C GLU A 620 -36.36 36.58 -7.92
N ALA A 621 -37.52 37.25 -7.81
CA ALA A 621 -38.81 36.63 -8.16
C ALA A 621 -38.97 36.38 -9.67
N GLU A 622 -38.44 37.28 -10.50
CA GLU A 622 -38.45 37.14 -11.96
C GLU A 622 -37.38 36.14 -12.42
N ARG A 623 -36.20 36.14 -11.78
CA ARG A 623 -35.16 35.13 -11.96
C ARG A 623 -35.70 33.71 -11.74
N LYS A 624 -36.45 33.48 -10.64
CA LYS A 624 -37.10 32.18 -10.39
C LYS A 624 -38.09 31.78 -11.47
N ARG A 625 -38.84 32.73 -12.03
CA ARG A 625 -39.76 32.46 -13.16
C ARG A 625 -39.01 32.10 -14.44
N ILE A 626 -37.91 32.78 -14.74
CA ILE A 626 -37.07 32.50 -15.92
C ILE A 626 -36.43 31.11 -15.81
N LEU A 627 -35.90 30.75 -14.64
CA LEU A 627 -35.34 29.41 -14.41
C LEU A 627 -36.41 28.31 -14.52
N ALA A 628 -37.60 28.54 -13.96
CA ALA A 628 -38.72 27.62 -14.12
C ALA A 628 -39.18 27.47 -15.59
N HIS A 629 -39.11 28.55 -16.38
CA HIS A 629 -39.39 28.49 -17.82
C HIS A 629 -38.36 27.66 -18.58
N LEU A 630 -37.06 27.80 -18.26
CA LEU A 630 -36.00 26.96 -18.81
C LEU A 630 -36.17 25.48 -18.47
N GLU A 631 -36.57 25.17 -17.23
CA GLU A 631 -36.86 23.81 -16.79
C GLU A 631 -38.09 23.21 -17.48
N ALA A 632 -39.13 24.02 -17.71
CA ALA A 632 -40.32 23.62 -18.46
C ALA A 632 -40.00 23.32 -19.93
N GLU A 633 -39.22 24.16 -20.60
CA GLU A 633 -38.74 23.94 -21.97
C GLU A 633 -37.81 22.71 -22.06
N ALA A 634 -37.01 22.44 -21.02
CA ALA A 634 -36.20 21.23 -20.93
C ALA A 634 -37.02 19.95 -20.68
N GLY A 635 -38.28 20.08 -20.27
CA GLY A 635 -39.19 18.98 -19.93
C GLY A 635 -40.31 18.75 -20.95
N SER A 636 -40.42 19.57 -22.00
CA SER A 636 -41.45 19.40 -23.03
C SER A 636 -41.24 18.12 -23.83
N VAL A 637 -42.33 17.37 -24.06
CA VAL A 637 -42.35 16.17 -24.90
C VAL A 637 -42.79 16.60 -26.29
N ASP A 638 -41.96 16.39 -27.31
CA ASP A 638 -42.38 16.62 -28.70
C ASP A 638 -43.23 15.43 -29.16
N GLU A 639 -44.28 15.68 -29.93
CA GLU A 639 -45.05 14.62 -30.60
C GLU A 639 -44.12 13.81 -31.51
N ALA A 640 -44.27 12.48 -31.47
CA ALA A 640 -43.40 11.55 -32.18
C ALA A 640 -43.38 11.82 -33.68
N ASP A 641 -42.22 12.22 -34.21
CA ASP A 641 -42.01 12.45 -35.63
C ASP A 641 -42.00 11.12 -36.41
N ASP A 642 -42.63 11.12 -37.58
CA ASP A 642 -43.07 9.92 -38.30
C ASP A 642 -41.99 9.30 -39.20
N GLY A 643 -40.79 9.10 -38.66
CA GLY A 643 -39.85 8.08 -39.16
C GLY A 643 -39.47 8.15 -40.64
N ARG A 644 -39.43 9.33 -41.25
CA ARG A 644 -38.92 9.53 -42.61
C ARG A 644 -37.53 10.18 -42.56
N GLY A 645 -36.51 9.32 -42.53
CA GLY A 645 -35.10 9.73 -42.53
C GLY A 645 -34.70 10.50 -43.79
N CYS A 646 -33.97 11.60 -43.57
CA CYS A 646 -33.21 12.32 -44.58
C CYS A 646 -31.71 12.20 -44.22
N ASP A 647 -30.82 12.06 -45.22
CA ASP A 647 -29.38 11.81 -45.07
C ASP A 647 -28.57 12.97 -44.42
N THR A 648 -29.21 13.92 -43.74
CA THR A 648 -28.59 15.13 -43.17
C THR A 648 -28.69 15.28 -41.65
N ASP A 649 -29.19 14.27 -40.94
CA ASP A 649 -29.48 14.41 -39.51
C ASP A 649 -28.24 14.18 -38.62
N THR A 650 -28.04 15.06 -37.63
CA THR A 650 -26.92 15.00 -36.68
C THR A 650 -27.40 14.75 -35.25
N LEU A 651 -26.55 14.06 -34.47
CA LEU A 651 -26.88 13.59 -33.12
C LEU A 651 -26.57 14.64 -32.04
N CYS A 652 -27.48 14.84 -31.09
CA CYS A 652 -27.19 15.64 -29.90
C CYS A 652 -26.14 14.93 -29.04
N SER A 653 -25.05 15.61 -28.69
CA SER A 653 -23.96 15.04 -27.88
C SER A 653 -24.36 14.76 -26.42
N ILE A 654 -25.49 15.29 -25.93
CA ILE A 654 -25.97 15.07 -24.56
C ILE A 654 -27.05 13.98 -24.50
N CYS A 655 -28.16 14.13 -25.24
CA CYS A 655 -29.27 13.17 -25.18
C CYS A 655 -29.19 12.04 -26.22
N LEU A 656 -28.27 12.13 -27.19
CA LEU A 656 -28.11 11.17 -28.28
C LEU A 656 -29.37 11.05 -29.17
N GLU A 657 -30.23 12.06 -29.19
CA GLU A 657 -31.38 12.12 -30.10
C GLU A 657 -30.96 12.69 -31.46
N VAL A 658 -31.56 12.13 -32.51
CA VAL A 658 -31.39 12.58 -33.92
C VAL A 658 -32.24 13.83 -34.12
N MET A 659 -31.66 14.87 -34.72
CA MET A 659 -32.32 16.16 -34.87
C MET A 659 -32.21 16.68 -36.29
N GLU A 660 -33.25 17.39 -36.69
CA GLU A 660 -33.23 18.23 -37.89
C GLU A 660 -32.17 19.35 -37.75
N PRO A 661 -31.50 19.75 -38.84
CA PRO A 661 -30.45 20.77 -38.83
C PRO A 661 -30.86 22.14 -38.25
N GLU A 662 -32.16 22.46 -38.24
CA GLU A 662 -32.71 23.73 -37.76
C GLU A 662 -32.89 23.77 -36.23
N LYS A 663 -32.93 22.61 -35.56
CA LYS A 663 -33.19 22.48 -34.10
C LYS A 663 -31.92 22.23 -33.28
N GLN A 664 -30.75 22.42 -33.89
CA GLN A 664 -29.46 22.14 -33.29
C GLN A 664 -28.53 23.35 -33.30
N ILE A 665 -27.68 23.44 -32.28
CA ILE A 665 -26.59 24.41 -32.22
C ILE A 665 -25.25 23.69 -32.16
N LYS A 666 -24.32 24.08 -33.03
CA LYS A 666 -22.93 23.64 -33.00
C LYS A 666 -22.12 24.59 -32.14
N LEU A 667 -21.55 24.07 -31.06
CA LEU A 667 -20.70 24.82 -30.14
C LEU A 667 -19.29 25.03 -30.73
N PRO A 668 -18.52 26.03 -30.26
CA PRO A 668 -17.15 26.28 -30.72
C PRO A 668 -16.22 25.07 -30.59
N CYS A 669 -16.43 24.24 -29.57
CA CYS A 669 -15.67 23.00 -29.36
C CYS A 669 -16.04 21.85 -30.31
N GLY A 670 -16.99 22.06 -31.22
CA GLY A 670 -17.42 21.09 -32.23
C GLY A 670 -18.60 20.21 -31.84
N HIS A 671 -18.98 20.17 -30.56
CA HIS A 671 -20.15 19.41 -30.08
C HIS A 671 -21.48 20.05 -30.53
N VAL A 672 -22.49 19.22 -30.77
CA VAL A 672 -23.80 19.64 -31.26
C VAL A 672 -24.86 19.36 -30.21
N TRP A 673 -25.61 20.38 -29.80
CA TRP A 673 -26.58 20.29 -28.70
C TRP A 673 -28.00 20.59 -29.20
N CYS A 674 -28.97 19.89 -28.64
CA CYS A 674 -30.39 20.19 -28.81
C CYS A 674 -30.83 21.35 -27.91
N LYS A 675 -31.91 22.04 -28.30
CA LYS A 675 -32.51 23.12 -27.51
C LYS A 675 -32.79 22.70 -26.05
N LYS A 676 -33.36 21.52 -25.83
CA LYS A 676 -33.73 21.02 -24.49
C LYS A 676 -32.54 20.80 -23.57
N CYS A 677 -31.48 20.17 -24.08
CA CYS A 677 -30.25 19.94 -23.34
C CYS A 677 -29.54 21.25 -23.01
N LEU A 678 -29.55 22.22 -23.94
CA LEU A 678 -29.04 23.55 -23.67
C LEU A 678 -29.85 24.27 -22.59
N CYS A 679 -31.19 24.26 -22.65
CA CYS A 679 -32.05 24.85 -21.63
C CYS A 679 -31.81 24.24 -20.24
N ARG A 680 -31.69 22.91 -20.15
CA ARG A 680 -31.41 22.20 -18.88
C ARG A 680 -30.05 22.60 -18.31
N HIS A 681 -29.04 22.70 -19.17
CA HIS A 681 -27.70 23.10 -18.76
C HIS A 681 -27.69 24.55 -18.24
N LEU A 682 -28.38 25.45 -18.93
CA LEU A 682 -28.50 26.85 -18.51
C LEU A 682 -29.29 27.02 -17.21
N ALA A 683 -30.35 26.25 -16.99
CA ALA A 683 -31.10 26.26 -15.72
C ALA A 683 -30.19 25.90 -14.54
N SER A 684 -29.34 24.88 -14.70
CA SER A 684 -28.34 24.50 -13.68
C SER A 684 -27.23 25.54 -13.50
N GLY A 685 -26.84 26.21 -14.58
CA GLY A 685 -25.70 27.12 -14.63
C GLY A 685 -26.00 28.57 -14.22
N LEU A 686 -27.26 29.00 -14.33
CA LEU A 686 -27.74 30.33 -13.92
C LEU A 686 -28.40 30.33 -12.53
N GLY A 687 -28.48 29.16 -11.87
CA GLY A 687 -29.04 28.99 -10.53
C GLY A 687 -28.13 29.47 -9.39
N PRO A 688 -28.66 29.58 -8.16
CA PRO A 688 -27.89 29.98 -6.98
C PRO A 688 -26.81 28.93 -6.63
N GLY A 689 -25.57 29.39 -6.42
CA GLY A 689 -24.42 28.51 -6.12
C GLY A 689 -23.85 27.75 -7.34
N ALA A 690 -24.31 28.06 -8.55
CA ALA A 690 -23.86 27.42 -9.77
C ALA A 690 -22.42 27.80 -10.16
N ALA A 691 -21.71 26.88 -10.82
CA ALA A 691 -20.40 27.13 -11.38
C ALA A 691 -20.51 28.00 -12.66
N TRP A 692 -20.06 29.27 -12.58
CA TRP A 692 -20.03 30.20 -13.70
C TRP A 692 -18.65 30.24 -14.38
N PRO A 693 -18.55 30.40 -15.71
CA PRO A 693 -19.63 30.35 -16.69
C PRO A 693 -20.04 28.90 -17.05
N PRO A 694 -21.31 28.66 -17.42
CA PRO A 694 -21.72 27.38 -18.00
C PRO A 694 -20.85 27.04 -19.22
N LYS A 695 -20.31 25.81 -19.24
CA LYS A 695 -19.35 25.37 -20.27
C LYS A 695 -19.72 24.01 -20.84
N CYS A 696 -19.24 23.75 -22.06
CA CYS A 696 -19.17 22.39 -22.63
C CYS A 696 -17.74 21.86 -22.46
N CYS A 697 -16.85 22.25 -23.36
CA CYS A 697 -15.40 22.15 -23.19
C CYS A 697 -14.84 23.55 -22.87
N ASP A 698 -15.28 24.53 -23.65
CA ASP A 698 -15.06 25.96 -23.46
C ASP A 698 -16.32 26.65 -22.88
N PRO A 699 -16.18 27.84 -22.25
CA PRO A 699 -17.32 28.67 -21.85
C PRO A 699 -18.32 28.89 -23.00
N LEU A 700 -19.61 28.78 -22.72
CA LEU A 700 -20.64 29.08 -23.72
C LEU A 700 -20.60 30.57 -24.08
N ALA A 701 -20.67 30.87 -25.38
CA ALA A 701 -20.69 32.24 -25.87
C ALA A 701 -22.10 32.85 -25.78
N THR A 702 -22.19 34.17 -25.63
CA THR A 702 -23.48 34.90 -25.62
C THR A 702 -24.30 34.63 -26.90
N SER A 703 -23.64 34.37 -28.04
CA SER A 703 -24.29 33.97 -29.30
C SER A 703 -25.01 32.62 -29.20
N THR A 704 -24.53 31.70 -28.35
CA THR A 704 -25.20 30.41 -28.09
C THR A 704 -26.51 30.60 -27.34
N ILE A 705 -26.55 31.57 -26.43
CA ILE A 705 -27.76 31.92 -25.67
C ILE A 705 -28.75 32.66 -26.56
N ALA A 706 -28.27 33.56 -27.42
CA ALA A 706 -29.10 34.29 -28.37
C ALA A 706 -29.84 33.35 -29.35
N TRP A 707 -29.25 32.20 -29.70
CA TRP A 707 -29.89 31.20 -30.56
C TRP A 707 -31.17 30.59 -29.95
N LEU A 708 -31.32 30.59 -28.62
CA LEU A 708 -32.53 30.07 -27.96
C LEU A 708 -33.78 30.91 -28.22
N ASP A 709 -33.62 32.13 -28.76
CA ASP A 709 -34.68 33.11 -28.99
C ASP A 709 -35.52 33.41 -27.74
N MET A 710 -34.88 33.38 -26.57
CA MET A 710 -35.48 33.68 -25.27
C MET A 710 -34.88 34.99 -24.72
N PRO A 711 -35.49 36.16 -24.97
CA PRO A 711 -34.93 37.45 -24.59
C PRO A 711 -34.75 37.61 -23.07
N ASP A 712 -35.59 36.98 -22.25
CA ASP A 712 -35.49 37.03 -20.78
C ASP A 712 -34.29 36.25 -20.26
N VAL A 713 -34.00 35.10 -20.87
CA VAL A 713 -32.83 34.27 -20.56
C VAL A 713 -31.54 34.97 -20.98
N LEU A 714 -31.54 35.60 -22.16
CA LEU A 714 -30.41 36.39 -22.62
C LEU A 714 -30.13 37.58 -21.70
N ARG A 715 -31.18 38.25 -21.21
CA ARG A 715 -31.05 39.33 -20.21
C ARG A 715 -30.47 38.82 -18.89
N LEU A 716 -30.96 37.69 -18.38
CA LEU A 716 -30.44 37.07 -17.16
C LEU A 716 -28.98 36.63 -17.31
N TRP A 717 -28.60 36.11 -18.48
CA TRP A 717 -27.22 35.76 -18.81
C TRP A 717 -26.30 36.99 -18.78
N LEU A 718 -26.72 38.10 -19.41
CA LEU A 718 -25.95 39.35 -19.41
C LEU A 718 -25.82 39.95 -18.00
N GLN A 719 -26.87 39.86 -17.18
CA GLN A 719 -26.83 40.28 -15.77
C GLN A 719 -25.86 39.42 -14.94
N ALA A 720 -25.92 38.09 -15.09
CA ALA A 720 -24.99 37.17 -14.43
C ALA A 720 -23.54 37.38 -14.90
N GLN A 721 -23.33 37.65 -16.19
CA GLN A 721 -22.02 38.01 -16.74
C GLN A 721 -21.50 39.30 -16.09
N GLN A 722 -22.30 40.36 -16.04
CA GLN A 722 -21.92 41.64 -15.45
C GLN A 722 -21.58 41.53 -13.95
N GLN A 723 -22.34 40.73 -13.19
CA GLN A 723 -22.06 40.49 -11.78
C GLN A 723 -20.72 39.75 -11.59
N ASN A 724 -20.49 38.67 -12.34
CA ASN A 724 -19.27 37.86 -12.22
C ASN A 724 -18.02 38.54 -12.80
N GLU A 725 -18.17 39.44 -13.76
CA GLU A 725 -17.06 40.29 -14.27
C GLU A 725 -16.68 41.42 -13.31
N THR A 726 -17.57 41.80 -12.38
CA THR A 726 -17.27 42.81 -11.36
C THR A 726 -16.44 42.19 -10.23
N PRO A 727 -15.25 42.71 -9.87
CA PRO A 727 -14.42 42.15 -8.80
C PRO A 727 -15.15 42.11 -7.45
N VAL A 728 -15.02 41.01 -6.70
CA VAL A 728 -15.73 40.78 -5.43
C VAL A 728 -15.57 41.92 -4.40
N GLY A 729 -14.41 42.60 -4.40
CA GLY A 729 -14.15 43.76 -3.54
C GLY A 729 -15.01 44.99 -3.88
N GLU A 730 -15.43 45.13 -5.13
CA GLU A 730 -16.19 46.27 -5.66
C GLU A 730 -17.68 45.97 -5.83
N GLN A 731 -18.10 44.71 -5.69
CA GLN A 731 -19.50 44.34 -5.74
C GLN A 731 -20.27 44.97 -4.58
N VAL A 732 -21.32 45.73 -4.90
CA VAL A 732 -22.22 46.32 -3.90
C VAL A 732 -23.54 45.58 -3.99
N HIS A 733 -23.99 45.05 -2.85
CA HIS A 733 -25.30 44.44 -2.70
C HIS A 733 -26.22 45.35 -1.90
N CYS A 734 -27.52 45.30 -2.20
CA CYS A 734 -28.49 46.09 -1.48
C CYS A 734 -28.53 45.72 0.01
N ALA A 735 -28.29 46.70 0.89
CA ALA A 735 -28.28 46.52 2.34
C ALA A 735 -29.67 46.29 2.97
N ARG A 736 -30.75 46.38 2.18
CA ARG A 736 -32.12 46.17 2.68
C ARG A 736 -32.30 44.69 3.07
N PRO A 737 -32.72 44.40 4.31
CA PRO A 737 -33.06 43.04 4.72
C PRO A 737 -34.15 42.47 3.81
N GLY A 738 -33.84 41.35 3.14
CA GLY A 738 -34.75 40.68 2.19
C GLY A 738 -34.59 41.06 0.72
N CYS A 739 -33.75 42.05 0.36
CA CYS A 739 -33.43 42.35 -1.04
C CYS A 739 -32.10 41.70 -1.46
N GLY A 740 -30.95 42.13 -0.91
CA GLY A 740 -29.64 41.55 -1.19
C GLY A 740 -29.14 41.63 -2.64
N GLU A 741 -29.89 42.27 -3.54
CA GLU A 741 -29.62 42.27 -4.98
C GLU A 741 -28.32 43.03 -5.34
N PHE A 742 -27.60 42.54 -6.35
CA PHE A 742 -26.39 43.17 -6.86
C PHE A 742 -26.70 44.52 -7.55
N ILE A 743 -25.89 45.55 -7.28
CA ILE A 743 -26.02 46.90 -7.84
C ILE A 743 -24.88 47.16 -8.85
N PRO A 744 -25.17 47.38 -10.15
CA PRO A 744 -24.14 47.62 -11.16
C PRO A 744 -23.34 48.89 -10.93
N ALA A 745 -22.01 48.80 -11.08
CA ALA A 745 -21.09 49.93 -10.90
C ALA A 745 -21.31 51.10 -11.89
N ARG A 746 -21.95 50.87 -13.05
CA ARG A 746 -22.19 51.89 -14.10
C ARG A 746 -23.19 52.99 -13.71
N LEU A 747 -23.90 52.85 -12.60
CA LEU A 747 -24.97 53.77 -12.18
C LEU A 747 -24.56 54.68 -11.00
N THR A 748 -23.30 54.62 -10.55
CA THR A 748 -22.90 55.12 -9.23
C THR A 748 -21.62 55.95 -9.29
N GLU A 749 -21.74 57.24 -9.59
CA GLU A 749 -20.63 58.22 -9.47
C GLU A 749 -20.51 58.83 -8.07
N GLN A 750 -21.31 58.39 -7.08
CA GLN A 750 -21.34 58.93 -5.71
C GLN A 750 -21.10 57.84 -4.64
N THR A 751 -20.81 58.26 -3.41
CA THR A 751 -20.50 57.41 -2.23
C THR A 751 -21.59 56.40 -1.87
N ASP A 752 -22.80 56.57 -2.41
CA ASP A 752 -23.97 55.76 -2.17
C ASP A 752 -24.47 55.11 -3.48
N ALA A 753 -24.86 53.84 -3.38
CA ALA A 753 -25.35 53.03 -4.49
C ALA A 753 -26.85 52.76 -4.33
N THR A 754 -27.66 53.14 -5.31
CA THR A 754 -29.12 52.92 -5.30
C THR A 754 -29.48 51.58 -5.91
N CYS A 755 -30.26 50.77 -5.20
CA CYS A 755 -30.73 49.48 -5.71
C CYS A 755 -31.84 49.67 -6.76
N LEU A 756 -31.67 49.06 -7.94
CA LEU A 756 -32.65 49.13 -9.04
C LEU A 756 -33.95 48.36 -8.80
N VAL A 757 -33.95 47.41 -7.84
CA VAL A 757 -35.13 46.58 -7.53
C VAL A 757 -36.00 47.21 -6.44
N CYS A 758 -35.39 47.71 -5.37
CA CYS A 758 -36.13 48.19 -4.20
C CYS A 758 -35.94 49.67 -3.89
N GLY A 759 -35.07 50.38 -4.63
CA GLY A 759 -34.79 51.81 -4.46
C GLY A 759 -33.93 52.18 -3.25
N GLU A 760 -33.50 51.23 -2.42
CA GLU A 760 -32.72 51.51 -1.21
C GLU A 760 -31.29 51.95 -1.53
N ASN A 761 -30.80 52.97 -0.82
CA ASN A 761 -29.42 53.45 -0.95
C ASN A 761 -28.48 52.71 0.00
N THR A 762 -27.39 52.18 -0.52
CA THR A 762 -26.37 51.45 0.23
C THR A 762 -25.04 52.21 0.20
N CYS A 763 -24.45 52.45 1.36
CA CYS A 763 -23.14 53.10 1.46
C CYS A 763 -22.06 52.15 0.96
N ARG A 764 -21.21 52.62 0.03
CA ARG A 764 -20.18 51.78 -0.59
C ARG A 764 -19.03 51.42 0.36
N ALA A 765 -18.80 52.23 1.40
CA ALA A 765 -17.71 52.03 2.36
C ALA A 765 -18.04 50.96 3.41
N CYS A 766 -19.20 51.07 4.07
CA CYS A 766 -19.60 50.15 5.13
C CYS A 766 -20.52 49.01 4.67
N ARG A 767 -21.04 49.09 3.43
CA ARG A 767 -21.99 48.14 2.84
C ARG A 767 -23.32 48.02 3.61
N ARG A 768 -23.63 49.02 4.46
CA ARG A 768 -24.91 49.16 5.17
C ARG A 768 -25.78 50.22 4.47
N VAL A 769 -27.01 50.38 4.96
CA VAL A 769 -27.92 51.45 4.50
C VAL A 769 -27.18 52.79 4.54
N SER A 770 -27.33 53.59 3.49
CA SER A 770 -26.64 54.87 3.33
C SER A 770 -26.85 55.75 4.57
N HIS A 771 -25.74 56.28 5.10
CA HIS A 771 -25.70 57.15 6.27
C HIS A 771 -25.06 58.49 5.91
N PRO A 772 -25.75 59.35 5.15
CA PRO A 772 -25.18 60.60 4.67
C PRO A 772 -24.83 61.50 5.86
N GLY A 773 -23.58 61.95 5.92
CA GLY A 773 -23.10 62.92 6.92
C GLY A 773 -22.64 62.35 8.28
N ARG A 774 -22.52 61.02 8.44
CA ARG A 774 -21.94 60.39 9.65
C ARG A 774 -20.67 59.58 9.32
N PRO A 775 -19.62 59.63 10.17
CA PRO A 775 -18.40 58.84 9.96
C PRO A 775 -18.69 57.33 10.13
N CYS A 776 -18.03 56.51 9.33
CA CYS A 776 -18.21 55.06 9.29
C CYS A 776 -17.45 54.37 10.45
N THR A 777 -18.14 53.64 11.33
CA THR A 777 -17.58 53.03 12.56
C THR A 777 -17.42 51.51 12.43
N ALA A 778 -16.35 51.03 11.81
CA ALA A 778 -16.08 49.59 11.63
C ALA A 778 -15.11 48.99 12.68
N ASP A 779 -14.34 49.79 13.42
CA ASP A 779 -13.11 49.29 14.05
C ASP A 779 -13.23 48.81 15.52
N ALA A 780 -14.37 49.00 16.21
CA ALA A 780 -14.47 48.76 17.66
C ALA A 780 -14.97 47.34 18.07
N GLU A 781 -15.66 46.63 17.19
CA GLU A 781 -16.23 45.29 17.49
C GLU A 781 -15.23 44.15 17.19
N ASP A 782 -14.26 44.40 16.31
CA ASP A 782 -13.20 43.45 15.95
C ASP A 782 -12.14 43.25 17.06
N GLU A 783 -12.05 44.20 17.99
CA GLU A 783 -11.08 44.17 19.10
C GLU A 783 -11.55 43.22 20.23
N MET A 784 -12.84 43.26 20.58
CA MET A 784 -13.43 42.36 21.58
C MET A 784 -13.44 40.88 21.16
N LEU A 785 -13.58 40.60 19.86
CA LEU A 785 -13.58 39.24 19.34
C LEU A 785 -12.18 38.59 19.44
N LYS A 786 -11.11 39.39 19.27
CA LYS A 786 -9.72 38.92 19.39
C LYS A 786 -9.37 38.51 20.82
N ASP A 787 -9.78 39.31 21.81
CA ASP A 787 -9.49 39.02 23.22
C ASP A 787 -10.13 37.70 23.69
N LEU A 788 -11.35 37.39 23.23
CA LEU A 788 -12.05 36.15 23.57
C LEU A 788 -11.43 34.92 22.89
N MET A 789 -10.94 35.08 21.66
CA MET A 789 -10.25 34.02 20.92
C MET A 789 -8.94 33.62 21.60
N ASP A 790 -8.20 34.59 22.13
CA ASP A 790 -6.97 34.34 22.88
C ASP A 790 -7.23 33.62 24.21
N GLU A 791 -8.31 33.94 24.93
CA GLU A 791 -8.68 33.30 26.20
C GLU A 791 -9.08 31.82 26.02
N LYS A 792 -9.79 31.49 24.93
CA LYS A 792 -10.30 30.13 24.68
C LYS A 792 -9.37 29.25 23.84
N GLY A 793 -8.23 29.77 23.41
CA GLY A 793 -7.29 29.05 22.55
C GLY A 793 -7.88 28.76 21.16
N TRP A 794 -8.58 29.75 20.60
CA TRP A 794 -9.24 29.67 19.31
C TRP A 794 -8.50 30.48 18.26
N SER A 795 -8.51 30.01 17.01
CA SER A 795 -7.89 30.73 15.91
C SER A 795 -8.74 30.64 14.66
N SER A 796 -8.65 31.64 13.79
CA SER A 796 -9.34 31.65 12.50
C SER A 796 -8.54 30.88 11.46
N CYS A 797 -9.17 29.92 10.79
CA CYS A 797 -8.54 29.19 9.69
C CYS A 797 -8.28 30.14 8.50
N PRO A 798 -7.05 30.24 7.96
CA PRO A 798 -6.69 31.24 6.95
C PRO A 798 -7.33 31.03 5.57
N GLN A 799 -7.95 29.86 5.32
CA GLN A 799 -8.49 29.51 4.01
C GLN A 799 -10.02 29.37 3.98
N CYS A 800 -10.67 29.14 5.12
CA CYS A 800 -12.14 29.08 5.19
C CYS A 800 -12.74 30.01 6.26
N SER A 801 -11.91 30.77 6.97
CA SER A 801 -12.28 31.81 7.94
C SER A 801 -13.14 31.37 9.13
N ARG A 802 -13.31 30.05 9.35
CA ARG A 802 -13.98 29.50 10.54
C ARG A 802 -13.09 29.65 11.77
N ILE A 803 -13.71 30.02 12.89
CA ILE A 803 -13.07 29.98 14.22
C ILE A 803 -13.01 28.51 14.64
N ILE A 804 -11.81 28.04 14.93
CA ILE A 804 -11.56 26.66 15.35
C ILE A 804 -10.83 26.63 16.68
N GLU A 805 -11.18 25.63 17.48
CA GLU A 805 -10.41 25.30 18.68
C GLU A 805 -9.09 24.63 18.26
N LEU A 806 -7.97 25.09 18.83
CA LEU A 806 -6.64 24.58 18.49
C LEU A 806 -6.47 23.08 18.77
N THR A 807 -7.38 22.48 19.54
CA THR A 807 -7.41 21.05 19.88
C THR A 807 -8.11 20.16 18.85
N ALA A 808 -9.06 20.71 18.08
CA ALA A 808 -9.88 19.96 17.12
C ALA A 808 -9.47 20.18 15.64
N GLY A 809 -8.94 21.37 15.32
CA GLY A 809 -8.40 21.68 14.00
C GLY A 809 -9.45 21.85 12.87
N CYS A 810 -9.04 22.44 11.75
CA CYS A 810 -9.82 22.52 10.50
C CYS A 810 -9.04 21.85 9.37
N ASN A 811 -9.73 21.14 8.48
CA ASN A 811 -9.13 20.46 7.32
C ASN A 811 -8.38 21.39 6.34
N HIS A 812 -8.49 22.71 6.48
CA HIS A 812 -7.77 23.69 5.64
C HIS A 812 -6.54 24.33 6.32
N VAL A 813 -6.21 23.95 7.56
CA VAL A 813 -4.98 24.42 8.22
C VAL A 813 -3.87 23.42 7.94
N THR A 814 -2.97 23.74 7.00
CA THR A 814 -1.75 22.96 6.71
C THR A 814 -0.51 23.78 7.05
N TYR A 815 0.43 23.19 7.80
CA TYR A 815 1.70 23.83 8.16
C TYR A 815 2.61 23.97 6.92
N VAL A 816 3.28 25.12 6.76
CA VAL A 816 4.26 25.37 5.70
C VAL A 816 5.66 25.16 6.27
N HIS A 817 6.27 24.00 6.04
CA HIS A 817 7.74 23.88 6.08
C HIS A 817 8.25 24.04 4.65
N SER A 818 9.20 24.94 4.45
CA SER A 818 9.76 25.32 3.15
C SER A 818 10.37 24.12 2.41
N GLY A 819 9.69 23.65 1.37
CA GLY A 819 10.24 22.70 0.38
C GLY A 819 9.23 21.74 -0.28
N CYS A 820 8.39 22.25 -1.19
CA CYS A 820 7.62 21.54 -2.23
C CYS A 820 6.71 20.32 -1.88
N PHE A 821 5.39 20.60 -1.93
CA PHE A 821 4.21 19.82 -2.35
C PHE A 821 3.61 18.66 -1.50
N SER A 822 2.39 18.96 -0.97
CA SER A 822 1.14 18.17 -0.74
C SER A 822 1.25 16.70 -0.29
N SER A 823 0.60 16.17 0.75
CA SER A 823 -0.75 16.40 1.31
C SER A 823 -0.92 15.69 2.68
N GLY A 824 -1.86 16.15 3.52
CA GLY A 824 -2.52 15.32 4.56
C GLY A 824 -1.97 15.41 5.99
N GLY A 825 -2.78 15.95 6.91
CA GLY A 825 -2.39 16.32 8.27
C GLY A 825 -2.11 15.17 9.26
N PHE A 826 -1.09 15.38 10.09
CA PHE A 826 -0.96 14.78 11.41
C PHE A 826 -1.31 15.83 12.47
N ILE A 827 -2.09 15.45 13.47
CA ILE A 827 -2.28 16.21 14.72
C ILE A 827 -1.09 15.89 15.63
N MET A 828 -0.28 16.88 15.98
CA MET A 828 0.74 16.78 17.05
C MET A 828 0.32 17.61 18.27
N LYS A 829 0.45 17.03 19.46
CA LYS A 829 0.19 17.68 20.77
C LYS A 829 1.43 18.44 21.26
N LEU A 830 1.23 19.69 21.68
CA LEU A 830 2.21 20.51 22.39
C LEU A 830 2.58 19.91 23.76
N ASN A 831 3.87 19.94 24.11
CA ASN A 831 4.32 19.84 25.50
C ASN A 831 4.75 21.22 26.03
N ALA A 832 4.79 21.36 27.35
CA ALA A 832 4.80 22.62 28.10
C ALA A 832 6.07 23.49 27.99
N TRP A 833 6.93 23.30 26.98
CA TRP A 833 8.22 24.00 26.87
C TRP A 833 8.52 24.63 25.49
N GLY A 834 7.51 24.82 24.63
CA GLY A 834 7.57 25.84 23.57
C GLY A 834 8.62 25.64 22.46
N HIS A 835 9.03 24.40 22.14
CA HIS A 835 9.86 24.10 20.97
C HIS A 835 9.16 23.12 20.01
N PHE A 836 9.15 23.45 18.71
CA PHE A 836 8.46 22.70 17.65
C PHE A 836 9.19 21.40 17.28
N CYS A 837 8.43 20.31 17.15
CA CYS A 837 8.84 19.11 16.41
C CYS A 837 7.69 18.71 15.50
#